data_AF-A0AAD5ELA6-F1
#
_entry.id   AF-A0AAD5ELA6-F1
#
_cell.length_a   1.000
_cell.length_b   1.000
_cell.length_c   1.000
_cell.angle_alpha   90.00
_cell.angle_beta   90.00
_cell.angle_gamma   90.00
#
_symmetry.space_group_name_H-M   'P 1'
#
loop_
_entity.id
_entity.type
_entity.pdbx_description
1 polymer ?
#
loop_
_entity_poly.entity_id
_entity_poly.type
_entity_poly.pdbx_seq_one_letter_code
_entity_poly.pdbx_strand_id
1 'polypeptide(L)'
;MAGAKKRSEYSGSKPSSQSWLNPKKWMSGLDLDLWSLLMLAKGALTPVLVISIHQSTAVANITVTTGYLATLISVSAQCLLPRAKYLKILFFALLASCMAAALCCLACYTAIKARRSHSTVDGVDTGLGKYDSTASAVSGIWLFVMIWVANGIRAWRHSELQDPMVAFSIFVVVTLTRGGAFQTTSDALEFINRLLKTFLIGYSVATAVSLFVLPMTCRQIVLDDMHTFTKKAQDVSAHFCAYLQNITEKAVLSLGEPSDAIIRVNGDAEAHRTDLVASVKKLHILLDNIQGNMPYVMDEVAFGKLNGNDIQHVARLLRHLLRPLSGLSEFPQLVDELGQQGLIWETNPGHEKAAVLDHTKRAMSSINANLSTVHGLLTDGLRFSMSQLEIGECIDPSHQTSISQQDSGLNLLDEIRRHLEQSRRFGWKDENEITDISYNDKQHPAALYLLSMYAMALEATLALASFAHSKTKDGTMARCRLIYPKHLFSFRFSRFITEASDPKTSSRKARKAHDGSMVINAEHMEPDNAWQRISGHFRIIPRLLGSDLSVFGLRVAVASFSVAIVAYLEDTYEFFIRQRGVWAMIVIVIGMGATSGQSASGFVARIIATIVSLALSFAAWYIVVGHTLGVIVLLFIANIIEYYFYVKKPQYFKPSVIALVTLNVIIGYELQVKKLGMERAESGGQPYYPIYLFGPY
;
A
#
# COMPACT_ATOMS: atom_id res chain seq x y z
N MET A 1 63.25 -3.63 -35.75
CA MET A 1 62.31 -3.92 -36.85
C MET A 1 61.04 -4.49 -36.22
N ALA A 2 60.08 -3.64 -35.85
CA ALA A 2 58.91 -3.25 -36.65
C ALA A 2 57.89 -4.41 -36.81
N GLY A 3 56.75 -4.30 -36.11
CA GLY A 3 55.59 -5.19 -36.21
C GLY A 3 54.37 -4.51 -35.59
N ALA A 4 53.50 -3.97 -36.44
CA ALA A 4 52.52 -2.93 -36.15
C ALA A 4 51.31 -3.37 -35.30
N LYS A 5 50.95 -2.54 -34.32
CA LYS A 5 49.70 -2.56 -33.56
C LYS A 5 48.65 -1.76 -34.34
N LYS A 6 47.70 -2.43 -35.00
CA LYS A 6 46.57 -1.77 -35.68
C LYS A 6 45.50 -1.40 -34.66
N ARG A 7 45.24 -0.09 -34.58
CA ARG A 7 44.18 0.60 -33.86
C ARG A 7 42.89 0.42 -34.68
N SER A 8 41.88 -0.27 -34.15
CA SER A 8 40.53 -0.27 -34.72
C SER A 8 39.68 0.82 -34.06
N GLU A 9 38.90 1.49 -34.90
CA GLU A 9 38.32 2.80 -34.67
C GLU A 9 37.15 2.79 -33.68
N TYR A 10 37.20 3.76 -32.75
CA TYR A 10 36.02 4.30 -32.10
C TYR A 10 35.25 5.12 -33.14
N SER A 11 34.26 4.51 -33.79
CA SER A 11 33.21 5.26 -34.50
C SER A 11 32.15 5.70 -33.50
N GLY A 12 32.31 6.93 -33.01
CA GLY A 12 31.27 7.62 -32.26
C GLY A 12 30.08 7.91 -33.18
N SER A 13 29.04 7.11 -33.10
CA SER A 13 27.74 7.49 -33.64
C SER A 13 27.19 8.63 -32.78
N LYS A 14 27.11 9.82 -33.36
CA LYS A 14 26.38 10.95 -32.77
C LYS A 14 24.95 10.49 -32.49
N PRO A 15 24.40 10.66 -31.27
CA PRO A 15 22.98 10.39 -31.05
C PRO A 15 22.20 11.35 -31.94
N SER A 16 21.43 10.79 -32.88
CA SER A 16 20.55 11.57 -33.74
C SER A 16 19.55 12.32 -32.85
N SER A 17 19.55 13.64 -32.96
CA SER A 17 18.66 14.57 -32.25
C SER A 17 17.16 14.24 -32.45
N GLN A 18 16.82 13.48 -33.49
CA GLN A 18 15.46 12.98 -33.75
C GLN A 18 15.03 11.80 -32.86
N SER A 19 15.92 11.18 -32.08
CA SER A 19 15.58 10.07 -31.18
C SER A 19 14.90 10.53 -29.88
N TRP A 20 15.07 11.79 -29.48
CA TRP A 20 14.46 12.39 -28.28
C TRP A 20 12.98 12.76 -28.48
N LEU A 21 12.55 12.96 -29.73
CA LEU A 21 11.19 13.36 -30.09
C LEU A 21 10.21 12.20 -30.29
N ASN A 22 10.66 10.95 -30.13
CA ASN A 22 9.78 9.78 -30.28
C ASN A 22 9.17 9.38 -28.93
N PRO A 23 7.89 9.73 -28.65
CA PRO A 23 7.26 9.44 -27.36
C PRO A 23 7.21 7.93 -27.08
N LYS A 24 7.13 7.09 -28.12
CA LYS A 24 7.15 5.62 -27.98
C LYS A 24 8.47 5.07 -27.41
N LYS A 25 9.63 5.67 -27.74
CA LYS A 25 10.93 5.26 -27.19
C LYS A 25 11.15 5.77 -25.77
N TRP A 26 10.64 6.95 -25.47
CA TRP A 26 10.62 7.48 -24.10
C TRP A 26 9.72 6.62 -23.21
N MET A 27 8.53 6.27 -23.67
CA MET A 27 7.59 5.37 -23.00
C MET A 27 8.17 3.96 -22.76
N SER A 28 8.90 3.39 -23.73
CA SER A 28 9.56 2.08 -23.55
C SER A 28 10.75 2.15 -22.58
N GLY A 29 11.49 3.27 -22.53
CA GLY A 29 12.56 3.48 -21.54
C GLY A 29 12.03 3.77 -20.13
N LEU A 30 10.81 4.28 -20.02
CA LEU A 30 10.12 4.60 -18.77
C LEU A 30 9.10 3.55 -18.35
N ASP A 31 9.00 2.41 -19.02
CA ASP A 31 8.08 1.30 -18.69
C ASP A 31 6.64 1.81 -18.47
N LEU A 32 6.19 2.72 -19.34
CA LEU A 32 4.90 3.40 -19.23
C LEU A 32 3.88 2.74 -20.15
N ASP A 33 3.10 1.83 -19.59
CA ASP A 33 1.91 1.29 -20.25
C ASP A 33 0.86 2.40 -20.46
N LEU A 34 0.05 2.27 -21.52
CA LEU A 34 -1.06 3.20 -21.81
C LEU A 34 -2.01 3.32 -20.62
N TRP A 35 -2.26 2.20 -19.92
CA TRP A 35 -3.06 2.17 -18.71
C TRP A 35 -2.44 2.96 -17.56
N SER A 36 -1.13 2.80 -17.34
CA SER A 36 -0.38 3.57 -16.36
C SER A 36 -0.47 5.07 -16.66
N LEU A 37 -0.33 5.48 -17.92
CA LEU A 37 -0.49 6.88 -18.33
C LEU A 37 -1.90 7.42 -18.07
N LEU A 38 -2.93 6.63 -18.38
CA LEU A 38 -4.32 6.99 -18.11
C LEU A 38 -4.60 7.16 -16.61
N MET A 39 -3.99 6.32 -15.77
CA MET A 39 -4.06 6.46 -14.31
C MET A 39 -3.34 7.71 -13.82
N LEU A 40 -2.16 8.03 -14.36
CA LEU A 40 -1.46 9.28 -14.05
C LEU A 40 -2.30 10.51 -14.40
N ALA A 41 -2.92 10.50 -15.58
CA ALA A 41 -3.81 11.57 -16.02
C ALA A 41 -5.04 11.73 -15.11
N LYS A 42 -5.64 10.62 -14.64
CA LYS A 42 -6.75 10.66 -13.67
C LYS A 42 -6.34 11.35 -12.36
N GLY A 43 -5.15 11.03 -11.84
CA GLY A 43 -4.60 11.68 -10.65
C GLY A 43 -4.44 13.19 -10.84
N ALA A 44 -3.76 13.58 -11.93
CA ALA A 44 -3.48 14.97 -12.28
C ALA A 44 -4.74 15.82 -12.50
N LEU A 45 -5.82 15.21 -12.99
CA LEU A 45 -7.07 15.92 -13.29
C LEU A 45 -7.71 16.55 -12.04
N THR A 46 -7.55 15.92 -10.87
CA THR A 46 -8.25 16.33 -9.64
C THR A 46 -7.87 17.73 -9.17
N PRO A 47 -6.59 18.04 -8.88
CA PRO A 47 -6.21 19.39 -8.44
C PRO A 47 -6.43 20.44 -9.53
N VAL A 48 -6.26 20.08 -10.81
CA VAL A 48 -6.48 20.98 -11.95
C VAL A 48 -7.95 21.40 -12.06
N LEU A 49 -8.89 20.46 -11.88
CA LEU A 49 -10.32 20.77 -11.87
C LEU A 49 -10.67 21.69 -10.71
N VAL A 50 -10.11 21.47 -9.52
CA VAL A 50 -10.35 22.36 -8.38
C VAL A 50 -9.88 23.78 -8.69
N ILE A 51 -8.65 23.95 -9.19
CA ILE A 51 -8.12 25.28 -9.54
C ILE A 51 -8.96 25.95 -10.64
N SER A 52 -9.43 25.16 -11.61
CA SER A 52 -10.28 25.64 -12.70
C SER A 52 -11.65 26.11 -12.19
N ILE A 53 -12.28 25.37 -11.28
CA ILE A 53 -13.57 25.75 -10.68
C ILE A 53 -13.44 27.06 -9.88
N HIS A 54 -12.31 27.28 -9.19
CA HIS A 54 -12.05 28.52 -8.46
C HIS A 54 -11.84 29.74 -9.37
N GLN A 55 -11.67 29.58 -10.68
CA GLN A 55 -11.69 30.70 -11.62
C GLN A 55 -13.10 31.28 -11.83
N SER A 56 -14.15 30.56 -11.41
CA SER A 56 -15.51 31.09 -11.37
C SER A 56 -15.70 32.04 -10.19
N THR A 57 -16.32 33.20 -10.43
CA THR A 57 -16.61 34.21 -9.39
C THR A 57 -17.54 33.66 -8.31
N ALA A 58 -18.48 32.78 -8.68
CA ALA A 58 -19.42 32.17 -7.74
C ALA A 58 -18.69 31.33 -6.68
N VAL A 59 -17.68 30.54 -7.09
CA VAL A 59 -16.91 29.70 -6.16
C VAL A 59 -15.87 30.53 -5.41
N ALA A 60 -15.17 31.44 -6.10
CA ALA A 60 -14.16 32.29 -5.48
C ALA A 60 -14.71 33.14 -4.32
N ASN A 61 -15.96 33.62 -4.44
CA ASN A 61 -16.62 34.40 -3.38
C ASN A 61 -16.95 33.56 -2.13
N ILE A 62 -17.10 32.24 -2.27
CA ILE A 62 -17.42 31.35 -1.13
C ILE A 62 -16.15 31.05 -0.34
N THR A 63 -15.05 30.73 -1.01
CA THR A 63 -13.81 30.26 -0.36
C THR A 63 -12.84 31.39 -0.02
N VAL A 64 -12.97 32.55 -0.68
CA VAL A 64 -12.16 33.77 -0.49
C VAL A 64 -10.67 33.44 -0.36
N THR A 65 -10.03 33.70 0.78
CA THR A 65 -8.59 33.47 1.02
C THR A 65 -8.22 32.00 1.26
N THR A 66 -9.20 31.13 1.50
CA THR A 66 -8.96 29.69 1.76
C THR A 66 -9.00 28.82 0.50
N GLY A 67 -9.29 29.38 -0.68
CA GLY A 67 -9.50 28.61 -1.93
C GLY A 67 -8.36 27.66 -2.30
N TYR A 68 -7.09 28.09 -2.15
CA TYR A 68 -5.94 27.22 -2.38
C TYR A 68 -5.89 25.98 -1.48
N LEU A 69 -6.54 25.99 -0.29
CA LEU A 69 -6.60 24.79 0.57
C LEU A 69 -7.49 23.71 -0.02
N ALA A 70 -8.47 24.06 -0.87
CA ALA A 70 -9.30 23.06 -1.55
C ALA A 70 -8.47 22.16 -2.47
N THR A 71 -7.42 22.70 -3.10
CA THR A 71 -6.54 21.92 -3.98
C THR A 71 -5.75 20.90 -3.16
N LEU A 72 -5.23 21.31 -2.00
CA LEU A 72 -4.55 20.42 -1.06
C LEU A 72 -5.47 19.27 -0.62
N ILE A 73 -6.71 19.58 -0.25
CA ILE A 73 -7.67 18.56 0.21
C ILE A 73 -8.08 17.60 -0.91
N SER A 74 -8.13 18.09 -2.14
CA SER A 74 -8.40 17.24 -3.30
C SER A 74 -7.27 16.23 -3.59
N VAL A 75 -6.01 16.63 -3.36
CA VAL A 75 -4.84 15.74 -3.48
C VAL A 75 -4.82 14.74 -2.31
N SER A 76 -5.11 15.20 -1.09
CA SER A 76 -5.11 14.34 0.10
C SER A 76 -6.25 13.31 0.11
N ALA A 77 -7.33 13.56 -0.65
CA ALA A 77 -8.42 12.61 -0.82
C ALA A 77 -8.01 11.33 -1.60
N GLN A 78 -6.85 11.31 -2.27
CA GLN A 78 -6.30 10.14 -2.99
C GLN A 78 -7.28 9.47 -3.97
N CYS A 79 -7.65 10.19 -5.04
CA CYS A 79 -8.57 9.71 -6.09
C CYS A 79 -8.08 8.49 -6.90
N LEU A 80 -6.81 8.09 -6.76
CA LEU A 80 -6.21 6.92 -7.40
C LEU A 80 -6.57 5.60 -6.72
N LEU A 81 -7.08 5.66 -5.48
CA LEU A 81 -7.48 4.46 -4.76
C LEU A 81 -8.70 3.79 -5.41
N PRO A 82 -8.84 2.46 -5.30
CA PRO A 82 -10.00 1.73 -5.79
C PRO A 82 -11.29 2.23 -5.11
N ARG A 83 -12.42 2.18 -5.82
CA ARG A 83 -13.68 2.82 -5.42
C ARG A 83 -14.15 2.49 -4.01
N ALA A 84 -14.23 1.21 -3.64
CA ALA A 84 -14.72 0.83 -2.32
C ALA A 84 -13.78 1.32 -1.19
N LYS A 85 -12.47 1.23 -1.41
CA LYS A 85 -11.46 1.77 -0.48
C LYS A 85 -11.55 3.29 -0.37
N TYR A 86 -11.66 3.98 -1.50
CA TYR A 86 -11.83 5.42 -1.57
C TYR A 86 -13.09 5.89 -0.83
N LEU A 87 -14.25 5.27 -1.07
CA LEU A 87 -15.51 5.65 -0.42
C LEU A 87 -15.47 5.43 1.10
N LYS A 88 -14.84 4.34 1.57
CA LYS A 88 -14.64 4.09 3.00
C LYS A 88 -13.75 5.16 3.66
N ILE A 89 -12.63 5.51 3.03
CA ILE A 89 -11.72 6.55 3.52
C ILE A 89 -12.40 7.92 3.48
N LEU A 90 -13.14 8.24 2.42
CA LEU A 90 -13.91 9.47 2.27
C LEU A 90 -14.94 9.62 3.40
N PHE A 91 -15.66 8.55 3.76
CA PHE A 91 -16.59 8.58 4.88
C PHE A 91 -15.89 8.98 6.20
N PHE A 92 -14.74 8.37 6.50
CA PHE A 92 -13.95 8.76 7.67
C PHE A 92 -13.39 10.18 7.57
N ALA A 93 -13.00 10.64 6.39
CA ALA A 93 -12.52 12.01 6.18
C ALA A 93 -13.63 13.05 6.40
N LEU A 94 -14.85 12.79 5.91
CA LEU A 94 -16.02 13.63 6.17
C LEU A 94 -16.37 13.65 7.65
N LEU A 95 -16.43 12.49 8.32
CA LEU A 95 -16.65 12.41 9.76
C LEU A 95 -15.57 13.19 10.54
N ALA A 96 -14.30 13.02 10.17
CA ALA A 96 -13.17 13.67 10.81
C ALA A 96 -13.23 15.20 10.61
N SER A 97 -13.48 15.70 9.41
CA SER A 97 -13.62 17.14 9.14
C SER A 97 -14.82 17.77 9.86
N CYS A 98 -15.96 17.07 9.94
CA CYS A 98 -17.10 17.53 10.74
C CYS A 98 -16.77 17.56 12.25
N MET A 99 -16.08 16.55 12.76
CA MET A 99 -15.61 16.51 14.15
C MET A 99 -14.59 17.62 14.43
N ALA A 100 -13.66 17.87 13.49
CA ALA A 100 -12.68 18.95 13.58
C ALA A 100 -13.40 20.31 13.65
N ALA A 101 -14.39 20.55 12.78
CA ALA A 101 -15.17 21.77 12.79
C ALA A 101 -15.89 21.99 14.14
N ALA A 102 -16.52 20.96 14.69
CA ALA A 102 -17.18 21.03 15.99
C ALA A 102 -16.20 21.33 17.14
N LEU A 103 -15.05 20.64 17.18
CA LEU A 103 -14.02 20.85 18.18
C LEU A 103 -13.35 22.23 18.05
N CYS A 104 -13.11 22.70 16.83
CA CYS A 104 -12.60 24.05 16.58
C CYS A 104 -13.58 25.13 17.01
N CYS A 105 -14.90 24.96 16.79
CA CYS A 105 -15.91 25.87 17.31
C CYS A 105 -15.85 25.98 18.84
N LEU A 106 -15.73 24.84 19.53
CA LEU A 106 -15.57 24.81 20.99
C LEU A 106 -14.27 25.51 21.42
N ALA A 107 -13.16 25.21 20.77
CA ALA A 107 -11.86 25.80 21.07
C ALA A 107 -11.87 27.33 20.89
N CYS A 108 -12.37 27.83 19.75
CA CYS A 108 -12.53 29.26 19.51
C CYS A 108 -13.49 29.91 20.51
N TYR A 109 -14.60 29.26 20.87
CA TYR A 109 -15.51 29.76 21.90
C TYR A 109 -14.81 29.92 23.26
N THR A 110 -14.03 28.92 23.68
CA THR A 110 -13.28 28.99 24.94
C THR A 110 -12.19 30.06 24.91
N ALA A 111 -11.50 30.26 23.79
CA ALA A 111 -10.50 31.32 23.62
C ALA A 111 -11.13 32.72 23.70
N ILE A 112 -12.26 32.94 23.03
CA ILE A 112 -12.99 34.22 23.07
C ILE A 112 -13.57 34.48 24.46
N LYS A 113 -14.04 33.45 25.16
CA LYS A 113 -14.55 33.59 26.53
C LYS A 113 -13.42 33.94 27.51
N ALA A 114 -12.24 33.34 27.35
CA ALA A 114 -11.04 33.66 28.13
C ALA A 114 -10.59 35.11 27.92
N ARG A 115 -10.61 35.60 26.68
CA ARG A 115 -10.38 37.01 26.36
C ARG A 115 -11.28 37.94 27.16
N ARG A 116 -12.60 37.69 27.09
CA ARG A 116 -13.60 38.53 27.75
C ARG A 116 -13.40 38.59 29.26
N SER A 117 -13.02 37.47 29.90
CA SER A 117 -12.72 37.46 31.33
C SER A 117 -11.44 38.22 31.68
N HIS A 118 -10.43 38.24 30.81
CA HIS A 118 -9.20 38.97 31.04
C HIS A 118 -9.40 40.49 30.87
N SER A 119 -10.10 40.90 29.82
CA SER A 119 -10.41 42.32 29.57
C SER A 119 -11.21 42.98 30.70
N THR A 120 -11.99 42.22 31.48
CA THR A 120 -12.74 42.76 32.62
C THR A 120 -11.94 42.98 33.90
N VAL A 121 -10.73 42.40 34.02
CA VAL A 121 -9.96 42.42 35.27
C VAL A 121 -8.97 43.58 35.33
N ASP A 122 -8.36 43.96 34.21
CA ASP A 122 -7.26 44.93 34.23
C ASP A 122 -7.65 46.37 33.87
N GLY A 123 -8.86 46.64 33.33
CA GLY A 123 -9.31 48.01 33.03
C GLY A 123 -8.43 48.84 32.08
N VAL A 124 -7.35 48.25 31.56
CA VAL A 124 -6.45 48.86 30.58
C VAL A 124 -6.87 48.33 29.22
N ASP A 125 -7.60 49.17 28.48
CA ASP A 125 -7.67 49.08 27.02
C ASP A 125 -6.27 49.40 26.48
N THR A 126 -5.38 48.41 26.46
CA THR A 126 -4.16 48.52 25.65
C THR A 126 -4.64 48.55 24.20
N GLY A 127 -4.55 49.72 23.57
CA GLY A 127 -4.93 49.96 22.17
C GLY A 127 -4.17 49.13 21.11
N LEU A 128 -3.58 47.99 21.48
CA LEU A 128 -3.07 46.97 20.55
C LEU A 128 -4.19 45.96 20.24
N GLY A 129 -5.21 46.41 19.49
CA GLY A 129 -6.43 45.65 19.16
C GLY A 129 -6.27 44.39 18.29
N LYS A 130 -5.18 43.61 18.39
CA LYS A 130 -4.97 42.37 17.61
C LYS A 130 -4.51 41.15 18.41
N TYR A 131 -3.84 41.31 19.56
CA TYR A 131 -3.25 40.19 20.29
C TYR A 131 -3.72 40.16 21.74
N ASP A 132 -3.99 38.96 22.25
CA ASP A 132 -4.36 38.69 23.64
C ASP A 132 -3.67 37.40 24.07
N SER A 133 -2.92 37.48 25.16
CA SER A 133 -2.10 36.39 25.69
C SER A 133 -2.96 35.22 26.20
N THR A 134 -4.11 35.51 26.80
CA THR A 134 -4.98 34.47 27.39
C THR A 134 -5.69 33.65 26.33
N ALA A 135 -6.29 34.31 25.33
CA ALA A 135 -6.92 33.64 24.20
C ALA A 135 -5.91 32.82 23.37
N SER A 136 -4.69 33.33 23.22
CA SER A 136 -3.61 32.63 22.51
C SER A 136 -3.14 31.38 23.27
N ALA A 137 -2.98 31.47 24.59
CA ALA A 137 -2.63 30.32 25.44
C ALA A 137 -3.69 29.20 25.38
N VAL A 138 -4.97 29.56 25.50
CA VAL A 138 -6.09 28.59 25.40
C VAL A 138 -6.12 27.92 24.02
N SER A 139 -5.91 28.71 22.95
CA SER A 139 -5.85 28.18 21.58
C SER A 139 -4.67 27.22 21.38
N GLY A 140 -3.50 27.53 21.97
CA GLY A 140 -2.31 26.68 21.91
C GLY A 140 -2.48 25.35 22.64
N ILE A 141 -3.12 25.35 23.82
CA ILE A 141 -3.42 24.12 24.57
C ILE A 141 -4.36 23.22 23.74
N TRP A 142 -5.42 23.79 23.17
CA TRP A 142 -6.33 23.05 22.30
C TRP A 142 -5.61 22.48 21.08
N LEU A 143 -4.74 23.26 20.43
CA LEU A 143 -3.95 22.79 19.29
C LEU A 143 -3.08 21.58 19.66
N PHE A 144 -2.38 21.65 20.79
CA PHE A 144 -1.53 20.55 21.27
C PHE A 144 -2.34 19.27 21.52
N VAL A 145 -3.44 19.37 22.28
CA VAL A 145 -4.27 18.22 22.64
C VAL A 145 -4.94 17.60 21.41
N MET A 146 -5.49 18.42 20.51
CA MET A 146 -6.15 17.91 19.30
C MET A 146 -5.17 17.22 18.35
N ILE A 147 -3.98 17.78 18.12
CA ILE A 147 -2.96 17.16 17.26
C ILE A 147 -2.47 15.85 17.87
N TRP A 148 -2.27 15.82 19.19
CA TRP A 148 -1.84 14.60 19.89
C TRP A 148 -2.86 13.47 19.73
N VAL A 149 -4.13 13.73 20.06
CA VAL A 149 -5.20 12.71 19.97
C VAL A 149 -5.40 12.26 18.52
N ALA A 150 -5.47 13.19 17.57
CA ALA A 150 -5.66 12.87 16.16
C ALA A 150 -4.52 12.00 15.59
N ASN A 151 -3.27 12.31 15.93
CA ASN A 151 -2.13 11.52 15.47
C ASN A 151 -1.97 10.20 16.24
N GLY A 152 -2.49 10.10 17.47
CA GLY A 152 -2.66 8.82 18.17
C GLY A 152 -3.64 7.89 17.43
N ILE A 153 -4.79 8.43 17.03
CA ILE A 153 -5.80 7.71 16.23
C ILE A 153 -5.22 7.31 14.86
N ARG A 154 -4.42 8.19 14.24
CA ARG A 154 -3.70 7.92 12.99
C ARG A 154 -2.79 6.70 13.07
N ALA A 155 -2.11 6.49 14.20
CA ALA A 155 -1.24 5.32 14.39
C ALA A 155 -2.02 4.02 14.60
N TRP A 156 -3.24 4.10 15.12
CA TRP A 156 -4.03 2.92 15.48
C TRP A 156 -4.40 2.06 14.27
N ARG A 157 -4.86 2.68 13.18
CA ARG A 157 -5.10 2.02 11.88
C ARG A 157 -4.51 2.83 10.75
N HIS A 158 -3.20 2.71 10.56
CA HIS A 158 -2.47 3.48 9.55
C HIS A 158 -3.03 3.35 8.13
N SER A 159 -3.52 2.18 7.74
CA SER A 159 -4.01 1.91 6.38
C SER A 159 -5.32 2.61 6.02
N GLU A 160 -6.15 2.98 7.00
CA GLU A 160 -7.49 3.55 6.78
C GLU A 160 -7.62 4.98 7.35
N LEU A 161 -6.97 5.27 8.48
CA LEU A 161 -7.12 6.53 9.21
C LEU A 161 -6.01 7.54 8.93
N GLN A 162 -5.00 7.20 8.13
CA GLN A 162 -3.92 8.13 7.82
C GLN A 162 -4.43 9.43 7.20
N ASP A 163 -5.14 9.35 6.09
CA ASP A 163 -5.56 10.55 5.35
C ASP A 163 -6.68 11.34 6.06
N PRO A 164 -7.70 10.69 6.66
CA PRO A 164 -8.70 11.39 7.48
C PRO A 164 -8.10 12.18 8.63
N MET A 165 -7.15 11.61 9.37
CA MET A 165 -6.53 12.29 10.53
C MET A 165 -5.54 13.38 10.13
N VAL A 166 -4.90 13.25 8.96
CA VAL A 166 -4.11 14.34 8.37
C VAL A 166 -5.03 15.50 7.99
N ALA A 167 -6.16 15.25 7.33
CA ALA A 167 -7.12 16.30 7.01
C ALA A 167 -7.71 16.97 8.27
N PHE A 168 -8.05 16.18 9.30
CA PHE A 168 -8.43 16.70 10.62
C PHE A 168 -7.37 17.65 11.18
N SER A 169 -6.11 17.21 11.18
CA SER A 169 -5.01 17.99 11.74
C SER A 169 -4.76 19.27 10.95
N ILE A 170 -4.88 19.25 9.62
CA ILE A 170 -4.76 20.46 8.78
C ILE A 170 -5.88 21.46 9.11
N PHE A 171 -7.12 20.98 9.27
CA PHE A 171 -8.25 21.82 9.65
C PHE A 171 -8.01 22.53 10.99
N VAL A 172 -7.55 21.75 11.99
CA VAL A 172 -7.22 22.26 13.34
C VAL A 172 -6.09 23.27 13.28
N VAL A 173 -5.00 22.98 12.56
CA VAL A 173 -3.84 23.87 12.44
C VAL A 173 -4.20 25.19 11.77
N VAL A 174 -4.95 25.17 10.66
CA VAL A 174 -5.35 26.39 9.94
C VAL A 174 -6.28 27.27 10.80
N THR A 175 -7.13 26.65 11.64
CA THR A 175 -8.09 27.38 12.46
C THR A 175 -7.47 27.91 13.75
N LEU A 176 -6.76 27.08 14.50
CA LEU A 176 -6.26 27.43 15.84
C LEU A 176 -4.98 28.28 15.82
N THR A 177 -4.27 28.35 14.70
CA THR A 177 -3.19 29.35 14.49
C THR A 177 -3.74 30.77 14.37
N ARG A 178 -4.99 30.93 13.91
CA ARG A 178 -5.74 32.20 13.92
C ARG A 178 -6.69 32.32 15.11
N GLY A 179 -6.75 31.29 15.97
CA GLY A 179 -7.66 31.20 17.11
C GLY A 179 -7.54 32.39 18.06
N GLY A 180 -6.30 32.82 18.34
CA GLY A 180 -6.00 33.99 19.18
C GLY A 180 -6.32 35.34 18.52
N ALA A 181 -6.66 35.39 17.23
CA ALA A 181 -6.99 36.63 16.53
C ALA A 181 -8.49 36.97 16.58
N PHE A 182 -9.36 35.96 16.72
CA PHE A 182 -10.82 36.15 16.66
C PHE A 182 -11.32 36.99 17.83
N GLN A 183 -11.98 38.11 17.53
CA GLN A 183 -12.57 39.01 18.53
C GLN A 183 -14.01 38.60 18.89
N THR A 184 -14.79 38.17 17.88
CA THR A 184 -16.19 37.79 18.05
C THR A 184 -16.43 36.32 17.70
N THR A 185 -17.47 35.74 18.31
CA THR A 185 -17.90 34.37 18.01
C THR A 185 -18.47 34.23 16.60
N SER A 186 -19.05 35.31 16.05
CA SER A 186 -19.56 35.33 14.67
C SER A 186 -18.43 35.22 13.64
N ASP A 187 -17.34 35.96 13.84
CA ASP A 187 -16.20 35.94 12.90
C ASP A 187 -15.53 34.56 12.87
N ALA A 188 -15.37 33.94 14.06
CA ALA A 188 -14.83 32.59 14.18
C ALA A 188 -15.73 31.56 13.48
N LEU A 189 -17.05 31.62 13.69
CA LEU A 189 -18.01 30.71 13.06
C LEU A 189 -18.01 30.88 11.54
N GLU A 190 -17.96 32.11 11.05
CA GLU A 190 -17.91 32.39 9.62
C GLU A 190 -16.63 31.84 8.98
N PHE A 191 -15.48 32.03 9.63
CA PHE A 191 -14.20 31.45 9.18
C PHE A 191 -14.25 29.92 9.14
N ILE A 192 -14.75 29.26 10.20
CA ILE A 192 -14.88 27.80 10.26
C ILE A 192 -15.84 27.28 9.18
N ASN A 193 -16.97 27.97 8.95
CA ASN A 193 -17.93 27.62 7.91
C ASN A 193 -17.31 27.75 6.51
N ARG A 194 -16.57 28.83 6.24
CA ARG A 194 -15.83 29.02 4.99
C ARG A 194 -14.79 27.91 4.79
N LEU A 195 -14.01 27.57 5.83
CA LEU A 195 -13.01 26.50 5.76
C LEU A 195 -13.65 25.13 5.52
N LEU A 196 -14.78 24.82 6.18
CA LEU A 196 -15.52 23.58 5.97
C LEU A 196 -16.04 23.46 4.55
N LYS A 197 -16.62 24.54 3.99
CA LYS A 197 -17.06 24.57 2.59
C LYS A 197 -15.91 24.31 1.62
N THR A 198 -14.74 24.90 1.86
CA THR A 198 -13.52 24.68 1.08
C THR A 198 -13.11 23.20 1.07
N PHE A 199 -13.16 22.54 2.24
CA PHE A 199 -12.85 21.10 2.35
C PHE A 199 -13.88 20.24 1.61
N LEU A 200 -15.16 20.54 1.76
CA LEU A 200 -16.24 19.82 1.07
C LEU A 200 -16.15 19.96 -0.46
N ILE A 201 -15.77 21.14 -0.98
CA ILE A 201 -15.50 21.34 -2.41
C ILE A 201 -14.36 20.42 -2.86
N GLY A 202 -13.23 20.40 -2.13
CA GLY A 202 -12.11 19.51 -2.43
C GLY A 202 -12.50 18.03 -2.47
N TYR A 203 -13.26 17.56 -1.48
CA TYR A 203 -13.79 16.19 -1.43
C TYR A 203 -14.78 15.90 -2.56
N SER A 204 -15.66 16.83 -2.90
CA SER A 204 -16.67 16.64 -3.94
C SER A 204 -16.04 16.47 -5.33
N VAL A 205 -15.04 17.28 -5.67
CA VAL A 205 -14.33 17.18 -6.96
C VAL A 205 -13.52 15.89 -7.02
N ALA A 206 -12.81 15.52 -5.94
CA ALA A 206 -12.11 14.24 -5.87
C ALA A 206 -13.06 13.04 -6.03
N THR A 207 -14.27 13.13 -5.46
CA THR A 207 -15.28 12.09 -5.55
C THR A 207 -15.81 11.97 -6.98
N ALA A 208 -16.08 13.09 -7.64
CA ALA A 208 -16.51 13.11 -9.03
C ALA A 208 -15.47 12.46 -9.96
N VAL A 209 -14.18 12.80 -9.80
CA VAL A 209 -13.11 12.18 -10.60
C VAL A 209 -12.97 10.69 -10.30
N SER A 210 -13.01 10.29 -9.02
CA SER A 210 -12.87 8.89 -8.61
C SER A 210 -14.00 8.00 -9.16
N LEU A 211 -15.25 8.50 -9.14
CA LEU A 211 -16.42 7.75 -9.58
C LEU A 211 -16.63 7.78 -11.09
N PHE A 212 -16.46 8.92 -11.77
CA PHE A 212 -16.81 9.04 -13.19
C PHE A 212 -15.63 8.84 -14.15
N VAL A 213 -14.40 9.18 -13.75
CA VAL A 213 -13.22 9.10 -14.61
C VAL A 213 -12.47 7.80 -14.34
N LEU A 214 -12.45 6.88 -15.32
CA LEU A 214 -11.83 5.56 -15.23
C LEU A 214 -12.18 4.81 -13.92
N PRO A 215 -13.41 4.28 -13.85
CA PRO A 215 -13.88 3.39 -12.78
C PRO A 215 -12.91 2.26 -12.45
N MET A 216 -12.34 2.23 -11.25
CA MET A 216 -11.52 1.10 -10.78
C MET A 216 -12.21 0.41 -9.61
N THR A 217 -12.64 -0.84 -9.81
CA THR A 217 -13.25 -1.64 -8.74
C THR A 217 -12.19 -2.42 -7.98
N CYS A 218 -12.37 -2.60 -6.66
CA CYS A 218 -11.51 -3.46 -5.86
C CYS A 218 -11.53 -4.90 -6.38
N ARG A 219 -12.69 -5.36 -6.85
CA ARG A 219 -12.85 -6.69 -7.44
C ARG A 219 -11.98 -6.92 -8.66
N GLN A 220 -11.94 -5.96 -9.60
CA GLN A 220 -11.12 -6.11 -10.79
C GLN A 220 -9.63 -6.25 -10.45
N ILE A 221 -9.14 -5.45 -9.50
CA ILE A 221 -7.74 -5.52 -9.06
C ILE A 221 -7.45 -6.86 -8.39
N VAL A 222 -8.34 -7.32 -7.49
CA VAL A 222 -8.16 -8.61 -6.83
C VAL A 222 -8.20 -9.78 -7.82
N LEU A 223 -9.07 -9.73 -8.82
CA LEU A 223 -9.13 -10.75 -9.86
C LEU A 223 -7.86 -10.76 -10.72
N ASP A 224 -7.32 -9.60 -11.07
CA ASP A 224 -6.06 -9.48 -11.80
C ASP A 224 -4.85 -9.94 -10.96
N ASP A 225 -4.82 -9.60 -9.66
CA ASP A 225 -3.84 -10.10 -8.70
C ASP A 225 -3.91 -11.63 -8.56
N MET A 226 -5.12 -12.22 -8.55
CA MET A 226 -5.31 -13.67 -8.52
C MET A 226 -4.77 -14.35 -9.79
N HIS A 227 -5.04 -13.78 -10.96
CA HIS A 227 -4.51 -14.28 -12.23
C HIS A 227 -2.97 -14.20 -12.26
N THR A 228 -2.41 -13.07 -11.83
CA THR A 228 -0.96 -12.86 -11.74
C THR A 228 -0.32 -13.80 -10.72
N PHE A 229 -0.98 -14.04 -9.59
CA PHE A 229 -0.56 -15.03 -8.59
C PHE A 229 -0.50 -16.43 -9.20
N THR A 230 -1.51 -16.85 -9.96
CA THR A 230 -1.54 -18.16 -10.61
C THR A 230 -0.44 -18.31 -11.67
N LYS A 231 -0.18 -17.27 -12.48
CA LYS A 231 0.97 -17.27 -13.41
C LYS A 231 2.30 -17.40 -12.67
N LYS A 232 2.49 -16.63 -11.60
CA LYS A 232 3.73 -16.70 -10.79
C LYS A 232 3.87 -18.03 -10.05
N ALA A 233 2.78 -18.69 -9.68
CA ALA A 233 2.80 -20.03 -9.12
C ALA A 233 3.30 -21.08 -10.13
N GLN A 234 2.93 -20.93 -11.40
CA GLN A 234 3.45 -21.75 -12.49
C GLN A 234 4.95 -21.51 -12.69
N ASP A 235 5.38 -20.23 -12.70
CA ASP A 235 6.81 -19.87 -12.81
C ASP A 235 7.63 -20.49 -11.67
N VAL A 236 7.14 -20.47 -10.42
CA VAL A 236 7.82 -21.09 -9.26
C VAL A 236 8.03 -22.58 -9.49
N SER A 237 7.01 -23.29 -9.94
CA SER A 237 7.13 -24.73 -10.21
C SER A 237 8.07 -25.01 -11.39
N ALA A 238 8.07 -24.16 -12.43
CA ALA A 238 8.98 -24.29 -13.57
C ALA A 238 10.45 -24.05 -13.18
N HIS A 239 10.73 -22.99 -12.42
CA HIS A 239 12.07 -22.70 -11.90
C HIS A 239 12.59 -23.82 -11.00
N PHE A 240 11.71 -24.42 -10.20
CA PHE A 240 12.06 -25.56 -9.37
C PHE A 240 12.39 -26.82 -10.20
N CYS A 241 11.60 -27.15 -11.22
CA CYS A 241 11.91 -28.26 -12.12
C CYS A 241 13.24 -28.06 -12.86
N ALA A 242 13.51 -26.85 -13.36
CA ALA A 242 14.78 -26.52 -14.00
C ALA A 242 15.98 -26.62 -13.03
N TYR A 243 15.80 -26.21 -11.77
CA TYR A 243 16.81 -26.38 -10.73
C TYR A 243 17.15 -27.85 -10.48
N LEU A 244 16.14 -28.73 -10.35
CA LEU A 244 16.37 -30.16 -10.16
C LEU A 244 16.98 -30.86 -11.37
N GLN A 245 16.59 -30.48 -12.60
CA GLN A 245 17.19 -31.00 -13.84
C GLN A 245 18.69 -30.72 -13.87
N ASN A 246 19.07 -29.47 -13.57
CA ASN A 246 20.46 -29.06 -13.53
C ASN A 246 21.27 -29.79 -12.44
N ILE A 247 20.69 -30.05 -11.26
CA ILE A 247 21.34 -30.88 -10.23
C ILE A 247 21.50 -32.31 -10.72
N THR A 248 20.46 -32.88 -11.33
CA THR A 248 20.44 -34.28 -11.78
C THR A 248 21.48 -34.52 -12.85
N GLU A 249 21.51 -33.69 -13.89
CA GLU A 249 22.47 -33.80 -14.99
C GLU A 249 23.92 -33.67 -14.51
N LYS A 250 24.18 -32.72 -13.59
CA LYS A 250 25.54 -32.48 -13.07
C LYS A 250 25.98 -33.54 -12.06
N ALA A 251 25.08 -34.04 -11.20
CA ALA A 251 25.36 -35.17 -10.31
C ALA A 251 25.67 -36.45 -11.11
N VAL A 252 24.95 -36.68 -12.22
CA VAL A 252 25.18 -37.80 -13.14
C VAL A 252 26.55 -37.72 -13.82
N LEU A 253 27.03 -36.51 -14.12
CA LEU A 253 28.33 -36.24 -14.73
C LEU A 253 29.50 -36.36 -13.74
N SER A 254 29.34 -35.91 -12.49
CA SER A 254 30.41 -35.92 -11.47
C SER A 254 30.70 -37.31 -10.89
N LEU A 255 29.75 -38.24 -10.97
CA LEU A 255 29.92 -39.63 -10.49
C LEU A 255 30.84 -40.49 -11.39
N GLY A 256 31.45 -39.90 -12.43
CA GLY A 256 32.42 -40.54 -13.31
C GLY A 256 33.89 -40.21 -13.02
N GLU A 257 34.20 -39.22 -12.16
CA GLU A 257 35.58 -38.80 -11.87
C GLU A 257 35.97 -39.02 -10.40
N PRO A 258 37.23 -39.43 -10.10
CA PRO A 258 37.66 -39.71 -8.74
C PRO A 258 37.88 -38.42 -7.95
N SER A 259 37.36 -38.43 -6.71
CA SER A 259 37.69 -37.64 -5.52
C SER A 259 38.40 -36.30 -5.72
N ASP A 260 37.71 -35.21 -5.38
CA ASP A 260 38.20 -33.94 -4.78
C ASP A 260 37.54 -32.67 -5.33
N ALA A 261 36.55 -32.79 -6.21
CA ALA A 261 35.71 -31.66 -6.58
C ALA A 261 34.58 -31.48 -5.56
N ILE A 262 34.82 -30.65 -4.52
CA ILE A 262 33.75 -30.00 -3.76
C ILE A 262 32.74 -29.46 -4.79
N ILE A 263 31.48 -29.90 -4.71
CA ILE A 263 30.41 -29.50 -5.63
C ILE A 263 30.27 -27.98 -5.55
N ARG A 264 31.00 -27.25 -6.39
CA ARG A 264 30.75 -25.83 -6.63
C ARG A 264 29.51 -25.81 -7.52
N VAL A 265 28.35 -25.61 -6.89
CA VAL A 265 27.11 -25.27 -7.57
C VAL A 265 27.43 -24.07 -8.48
N ASN A 266 27.61 -24.32 -9.77
CA ASN A 266 27.91 -23.29 -10.78
C ASN A 266 26.78 -22.24 -10.85
N GLY A 267 27.10 -21.08 -11.42
CA GLY A 267 26.23 -19.89 -11.46
C GLY A 267 24.79 -20.10 -11.93
N ASP A 268 24.50 -21.08 -12.80
CA ASP A 268 23.15 -21.29 -13.36
C ASP A 268 22.16 -21.95 -12.39
N ALA A 269 22.62 -22.90 -11.57
CA ALA A 269 21.77 -23.53 -10.55
C ALA A 269 21.51 -22.57 -9.38
N GLU A 270 22.53 -21.76 -9.05
CA GLU A 270 22.42 -20.67 -8.09
C GLU A 270 21.49 -19.56 -8.60
N ALA A 271 21.52 -19.26 -9.91
CA ALA A 271 20.59 -18.32 -10.55
C ALA A 271 19.13 -18.80 -10.40
N HIS A 272 18.83 -20.05 -10.74
CA HIS A 272 17.49 -20.62 -10.56
C HIS A 272 17.05 -20.66 -9.09
N ARG A 273 17.97 -20.90 -8.15
CA ARG A 273 17.71 -20.81 -6.71
C ARG A 273 17.31 -19.39 -6.31
N THR A 274 18.02 -18.37 -6.77
CA THR A 274 17.69 -16.98 -6.50
C THR A 274 16.37 -16.54 -7.14
N ASP A 275 16.09 -16.99 -8.36
CA ASP A 275 14.83 -16.72 -9.07
C ASP A 275 13.64 -17.40 -8.40
N LEU A 276 13.81 -18.61 -7.87
CA LEU A 276 12.81 -19.33 -7.09
C LEU A 276 12.43 -18.56 -5.82
N VAL A 277 13.42 -18.17 -5.00
CA VAL A 277 13.22 -17.40 -3.77
C VAL A 277 12.58 -16.03 -4.09
N ALA A 278 13.03 -15.38 -5.17
CA ALA A 278 12.45 -14.11 -5.62
C ALA A 278 10.98 -14.27 -6.05
N SER A 279 10.63 -15.35 -6.74
CA SER A 279 9.27 -15.62 -7.21
C SER A 279 8.33 -15.99 -6.07
N VAL A 280 8.78 -16.78 -5.09
CA VAL A 280 8.01 -17.07 -3.87
C VAL A 280 7.81 -15.82 -3.02
N LYS A 281 8.82 -14.96 -2.91
CA LYS A 281 8.66 -13.65 -2.24
C LYS A 281 7.61 -12.78 -2.93
N LYS A 282 7.58 -12.76 -4.27
CA LYS A 282 6.53 -12.07 -5.05
C LYS A 282 5.14 -12.68 -4.81
N LEU A 283 5.02 -14.00 -4.69
CA LEU A 283 3.75 -14.66 -4.36
C LEU A 283 3.21 -14.26 -2.98
N HIS A 284 4.08 -14.18 -1.97
CA HIS A 284 3.68 -13.71 -0.64
C HIS A 284 3.12 -12.27 -0.71
N ILE A 285 3.82 -11.38 -1.41
CA ILE A 285 3.39 -9.98 -1.60
C ILE A 285 2.02 -9.92 -2.30
N LEU A 286 1.82 -10.71 -3.37
CA LEU A 286 0.53 -10.76 -4.08
C LEU A 286 -0.59 -11.29 -3.18
N LEU A 287 -0.33 -12.33 -2.39
CA LEU A 287 -1.34 -12.86 -1.47
C LEU A 287 -1.68 -11.84 -0.36
N ASP A 288 -0.69 -11.12 0.15
CA ASP A 288 -0.89 -10.05 1.13
C ASP A 288 -1.74 -8.92 0.53
N ASN A 289 -1.51 -8.56 -0.73
CA ASN A 289 -2.35 -7.58 -1.46
C ASN A 289 -3.79 -8.07 -1.62
N ILE A 290 -3.98 -9.33 -2.04
CA ILE A 290 -5.30 -9.97 -2.16
C ILE A 290 -6.02 -9.93 -0.81
N GLN A 291 -5.36 -10.35 0.28
CA GLN A 291 -5.93 -10.37 1.63
C GLN A 291 -6.22 -8.96 2.16
N GLY A 292 -5.35 -7.99 1.90
CA GLY A 292 -5.56 -6.60 2.29
C GLY A 292 -6.76 -5.95 1.60
N ASN A 293 -7.08 -6.37 0.38
CA ASN A 293 -8.20 -5.86 -0.40
C ASN A 293 -9.52 -6.61 -0.16
N MET A 294 -9.50 -7.82 0.44
CA MET A 294 -10.69 -8.62 0.73
C MET A 294 -11.84 -7.91 1.47
N PRO A 295 -11.61 -7.17 2.57
CA PRO A 295 -12.72 -6.51 3.27
C PRO A 295 -13.45 -5.51 2.36
N TYR A 296 -12.72 -4.84 1.46
CA TYR A 296 -13.30 -3.90 0.52
C TYR A 296 -14.09 -4.58 -0.60
N VAL A 297 -13.63 -5.75 -1.07
CA VAL A 297 -14.35 -6.56 -2.09
C VAL A 297 -15.74 -7.00 -1.61
N MET A 298 -15.86 -7.30 -0.30
CA MET A 298 -17.12 -7.72 0.32
C MET A 298 -18.14 -6.59 0.41
N ASP A 299 -17.66 -5.38 0.68
CA ASP A 299 -18.49 -4.19 0.89
C ASP A 299 -18.76 -3.44 -0.44
N GLU A 300 -18.09 -3.82 -1.54
CA GLU A 300 -18.24 -3.18 -2.84
C GLU A 300 -19.52 -3.58 -3.58
N VAL A 301 -20.28 -2.57 -4.04
CA VAL A 301 -21.34 -2.75 -5.04
C VAL A 301 -20.67 -2.87 -6.41
N ALA A 302 -20.84 -4.01 -7.06
CA ALA A 302 -20.21 -4.26 -8.36
C ALA A 302 -21.14 -5.03 -9.30
N PHE A 303 -20.91 -4.83 -10.59
CA PHE A 303 -21.52 -5.60 -11.66
C PHE A 303 -20.53 -6.71 -12.06
N GLY A 304 -20.89 -7.97 -11.85
CA GLY A 304 -19.99 -9.10 -12.10
C GLY A 304 -20.66 -10.46 -11.93
N LYS A 305 -19.93 -11.53 -12.27
CA LYS A 305 -20.42 -12.92 -12.20
C LYS A 305 -20.24 -13.50 -10.78
N LEU A 306 -19.01 -13.41 -10.27
CA LEU A 306 -18.60 -13.96 -8.97
C LEU A 306 -19.02 -13.07 -7.80
N ASN A 307 -19.57 -13.70 -6.74
CA ASN A 307 -19.91 -13.00 -5.51
C ASN A 307 -18.66 -12.77 -4.62
N GLY A 308 -18.72 -11.81 -3.69
CA GLY A 308 -17.62 -11.54 -2.76
C GLY A 308 -17.20 -12.80 -1.98
N ASN A 309 -18.17 -13.58 -1.50
CA ASN A 309 -17.91 -14.86 -0.81
C ASN A 309 -17.17 -15.88 -1.69
N ASP A 310 -17.49 -15.92 -2.99
CA ASP A 310 -16.84 -16.82 -3.93
C ASP A 310 -15.38 -16.39 -4.13
N ILE A 311 -15.13 -15.08 -4.28
CA ILE A 311 -13.78 -14.51 -4.40
C ILE A 311 -12.95 -14.80 -3.13
N GLN A 312 -13.53 -14.68 -1.94
CA GLN A 312 -12.83 -15.06 -0.70
C GLN A 312 -12.59 -16.57 -0.60
N HIS A 313 -13.46 -17.41 -1.17
CA HIS A 313 -13.20 -18.83 -1.25
C HIS A 313 -12.00 -19.13 -2.15
N VAL A 314 -11.95 -18.52 -3.34
CA VAL A 314 -10.77 -18.61 -4.24
C VAL A 314 -9.50 -18.14 -3.55
N ALA A 315 -9.54 -17.01 -2.83
CA ALA A 315 -8.38 -16.51 -2.10
C ALA A 315 -7.89 -17.47 -0.99
N ARG A 316 -8.81 -18.18 -0.33
CA ARG A 316 -8.45 -19.23 0.63
C ARG A 316 -7.76 -20.40 -0.08
N LEU A 317 -8.27 -20.83 -1.23
CA LEU A 317 -7.66 -21.90 -2.03
C LEU A 317 -6.25 -21.51 -2.53
N LEU A 318 -6.05 -20.27 -2.99
CA LEU A 318 -4.72 -19.76 -3.35
C LEU A 318 -3.77 -19.70 -2.15
N ARG A 319 -4.26 -19.39 -0.95
CA ARG A 319 -3.47 -19.47 0.29
C ARG A 319 -3.09 -20.92 0.64
N HIS A 320 -3.96 -21.89 0.38
CA HIS A 320 -3.63 -23.30 0.53
C HIS A 320 -2.55 -23.73 -0.47
N LEU A 321 -2.58 -23.21 -1.70
CA LEU A 321 -1.55 -23.44 -2.72
C LEU A 321 -0.20 -22.77 -2.38
N LEU A 322 -0.21 -21.60 -1.73
CA LEU A 322 1.04 -20.91 -1.35
C LEU A 322 1.91 -21.73 -0.40
N ARG A 323 1.28 -22.47 0.53
CA ARG A 323 1.99 -23.26 1.54
C ARG A 323 2.99 -24.26 0.94
N PRO A 324 2.59 -25.19 0.05
CA PRO A 324 3.54 -26.11 -0.57
C PRO A 324 4.54 -25.40 -1.49
N LEU A 325 4.13 -24.36 -2.22
CA LEU A 325 5.05 -23.59 -3.09
C LEU A 325 6.15 -22.87 -2.29
N SER A 326 5.84 -22.45 -1.06
CA SER A 326 6.84 -21.86 -0.15
C SER A 326 7.83 -22.91 0.34
N GLY A 327 7.35 -24.11 0.68
CA GLY A 327 8.22 -25.24 1.04
C GLY A 327 9.18 -25.65 -0.08
N LEU A 328 8.75 -25.60 -1.35
CA LEU A 328 9.64 -25.86 -2.49
C LEU A 328 10.85 -24.90 -2.56
N SER A 329 10.72 -23.67 -2.04
CA SER A 329 11.84 -22.72 -1.99
C SER A 329 12.83 -22.96 -0.86
N GLU A 330 12.45 -23.72 0.17
CA GLU A 330 13.33 -24.13 1.27
C GLU A 330 14.16 -25.38 0.91
N PHE A 331 13.69 -26.16 -0.07
CA PHE A 331 14.35 -27.39 -0.50
C PHE A 331 15.83 -27.22 -0.91
N PRO A 332 16.25 -26.20 -1.69
CA PRO A 332 17.66 -25.99 -1.99
C PRO A 332 18.55 -25.88 -0.75
N GLN A 333 18.08 -25.22 0.31
CA GLN A 333 18.84 -25.10 1.57
C GLN A 333 18.96 -26.46 2.26
N LEU A 334 17.89 -27.26 2.24
CA LEU A 334 17.90 -28.62 2.78
C LEU A 334 18.88 -29.52 2.01
N VAL A 335 19.03 -29.34 0.69
CA VAL A 335 20.05 -30.02 -0.12
C VAL A 335 21.46 -29.54 0.28
N ASP A 336 21.68 -28.26 0.52
CA ASP A 336 23.00 -27.79 0.96
C ASP A 336 23.38 -28.33 2.36
N GLU A 337 22.42 -28.34 3.29
CA GLU A 337 22.61 -28.86 4.66
C GLU A 337 22.88 -30.37 4.68
N LEU A 338 22.10 -31.16 3.95
CA LEU A 338 22.33 -32.60 3.83
C LEU A 338 23.66 -32.89 3.12
N GLY A 339 24.07 -32.03 2.18
CA GLY A 339 25.33 -32.16 1.45
C GLY A 339 26.54 -31.97 2.37
N GLN A 340 26.47 -31.00 3.27
CA GLN A 340 27.51 -30.76 4.28
C GLN A 340 27.61 -31.89 5.32
N GLN A 341 26.50 -32.57 5.61
CA GLN A 341 26.47 -33.73 6.51
C GLN A 341 26.94 -35.03 5.84
N GLY A 342 27.30 -35.02 4.55
CA GLY A 342 27.72 -36.21 3.79
C GLY A 342 26.58 -37.18 3.46
N LEU A 343 25.34 -36.86 3.84
CA LEU A 343 24.19 -37.76 3.81
C LEU A 343 23.45 -37.85 2.46
N ILE A 344 23.83 -37.06 1.46
CA ILE A 344 23.16 -37.12 0.14
C ILE A 344 23.65 -38.32 -0.67
N TRP A 345 24.90 -38.77 -0.48
CA TRP A 345 25.53 -39.74 -1.37
C TRP A 345 26.49 -40.72 -0.67
N GLU A 346 26.27 -41.10 0.59
CA GLU A 346 27.07 -42.17 1.22
C GLU A 346 26.86 -43.52 0.49
N THR A 347 27.61 -43.72 -0.60
CA THR A 347 27.90 -45.06 -1.11
C THR A 347 28.94 -45.66 -0.18
N ASN A 348 28.50 -46.59 0.66
CA ASN A 348 29.36 -47.40 1.52
C ASN A 348 30.56 -47.89 0.68
N PRO A 349 31.83 -47.64 1.08
CA PRO A 349 32.99 -48.01 0.28
C PRO A 349 33.22 -49.52 0.38
N GLY A 350 32.47 -50.29 -0.39
CA GLY A 350 32.59 -51.75 -0.48
C GLY A 350 31.70 -52.31 -1.58
N HIS A 351 32.33 -52.75 -2.68
CA HIS A 351 31.80 -53.63 -3.74
C HIS A 351 30.33 -53.47 -4.18
N GLU A 352 30.01 -52.42 -4.94
CA GLU A 352 29.14 -52.42 -6.15
C GLU A 352 28.90 -50.98 -6.67
N LYS A 353 30.00 -50.24 -6.92
CA LYS A 353 29.92 -48.81 -7.28
C LYS A 353 29.12 -48.53 -8.56
N ALA A 354 29.08 -49.47 -9.51
CA ALA A 354 28.35 -49.29 -10.77
C ALA A 354 26.84 -49.57 -10.64
N ALA A 355 26.44 -50.59 -9.87
CA ALA A 355 25.04 -50.96 -9.69
C ALA A 355 24.29 -49.98 -8.77
N VAL A 356 24.94 -49.55 -7.68
CA VAL A 356 24.40 -48.51 -6.78
C VAL A 356 24.28 -47.17 -7.51
N LEU A 357 25.27 -46.81 -8.32
CA LEU A 357 25.24 -45.61 -9.15
C LEU A 357 24.13 -45.65 -10.20
N ASP A 358 23.94 -46.79 -10.87
CA ASP A 358 22.86 -46.95 -11.84
C ASP A 358 21.48 -46.89 -11.16
N HIS A 359 21.37 -47.39 -9.92
CA HIS A 359 20.16 -47.29 -9.11
C HIS A 359 19.84 -45.82 -8.71
N THR A 360 20.81 -45.03 -8.23
CA THR A 360 20.58 -43.60 -7.92
C THR A 360 20.29 -42.79 -9.16
N LYS A 361 20.93 -43.08 -10.30
CA LYS A 361 20.62 -42.45 -11.59
C LYS A 361 19.19 -42.72 -12.02
N ARG A 362 18.73 -43.97 -11.93
CA ARG A 362 17.35 -44.38 -12.25
C ARG A 362 16.32 -43.78 -11.29
N ALA A 363 16.63 -43.70 -9.99
CA ALA A 363 15.76 -43.08 -9.00
C ALA A 363 15.61 -41.56 -9.24
N MET A 364 16.72 -40.85 -9.50
CA MET A 364 16.70 -39.41 -9.73
C MET A 364 16.01 -39.04 -11.06
N SER A 365 16.25 -39.82 -12.13
CA SER A 365 15.55 -39.63 -13.40
C SER A 365 14.06 -39.93 -13.29
N SER A 366 13.67 -40.94 -12.51
CA SER A 366 12.26 -41.24 -12.22
C SER A 366 11.59 -40.13 -11.40
N ILE A 367 12.28 -39.57 -10.39
CA ILE A 367 11.76 -38.43 -9.61
C ILE A 367 11.58 -37.22 -10.53
N ASN A 368 12.57 -36.91 -11.37
CA ASN A 368 12.50 -35.79 -12.30
C ASN A 368 11.38 -35.95 -13.34
N ALA A 369 11.18 -37.17 -13.84
CA ALA A 369 10.07 -37.48 -14.74
C ALA A 369 8.71 -37.27 -14.03
N ASN A 370 8.53 -37.83 -12.83
CA ASN A 370 7.31 -37.65 -12.05
C ASN A 370 7.05 -36.17 -11.72
N LEU A 371 8.09 -35.42 -11.36
CA LEU A 371 7.99 -34.00 -11.04
C LEU A 371 7.61 -33.15 -12.26
N SER A 372 8.14 -33.48 -13.44
CA SER A 372 7.75 -32.77 -14.67
C SER A 372 6.30 -33.06 -15.07
N THR A 373 5.82 -34.30 -14.89
CA THR A 373 4.40 -34.64 -15.04
C THR A 373 3.52 -33.87 -14.06
N VAL A 374 3.91 -33.81 -12.78
CA VAL A 374 3.17 -33.07 -11.75
C VAL A 374 3.16 -31.56 -12.05
N HIS A 375 4.27 -31.00 -12.51
CA HIS A 375 4.34 -29.60 -12.94
C HIS A 375 3.37 -29.31 -14.10
N GLY A 376 3.30 -30.21 -15.09
CA GLY A 376 2.33 -30.13 -16.19
C GLY A 376 0.89 -30.12 -15.68
N LEU A 377 0.54 -31.08 -14.83
CA LEU A 377 -0.80 -31.18 -14.22
C LEU A 377 -1.16 -29.97 -13.35
N LEU A 378 -0.20 -29.45 -12.58
CA LEU A 378 -0.37 -28.23 -11.80
C LEU A 378 -0.67 -27.04 -12.72
N THR A 379 0.11 -26.89 -13.78
CA THR A 379 -0.01 -25.78 -14.75
C THR A 379 -1.33 -25.83 -15.49
N ASP A 380 -1.72 -27.01 -15.98
CA ASP A 380 -2.96 -27.23 -16.71
C ASP A 380 -4.18 -27.06 -15.79
N GLY A 381 -4.14 -27.60 -14.57
CA GLY A 381 -5.20 -27.41 -13.57
C GLY A 381 -5.41 -25.94 -13.19
N LEU A 382 -4.31 -25.18 -13.05
CA LEU A 382 -4.35 -23.74 -12.79
C LEU A 382 -4.90 -22.94 -13.97
N ARG A 383 -4.46 -23.24 -15.20
CA ARG A 383 -4.97 -22.59 -16.43
C ARG A 383 -6.45 -22.88 -16.63
N PHE A 384 -6.85 -24.14 -16.45
CA PHE A 384 -8.25 -24.56 -16.52
C PHE A 384 -9.11 -23.80 -15.50
N SER A 385 -8.64 -23.70 -14.25
CA SER A 385 -9.35 -22.98 -13.19
C SER A 385 -9.56 -21.49 -13.52
N MET A 386 -8.52 -20.81 -14.02
CA MET A 386 -8.61 -19.39 -14.37
C MET A 386 -9.52 -19.17 -15.59
N SER A 387 -9.46 -20.07 -16.59
CA SER A 387 -10.32 -20.02 -17.77
C SER A 387 -11.80 -20.23 -17.42
N GLN A 388 -12.11 -21.22 -16.58
CA GLN A 388 -13.48 -21.50 -16.13
C GLN A 388 -14.08 -20.39 -15.28
N LEU A 389 -13.26 -19.74 -14.46
CA LEU A 389 -13.67 -18.60 -13.63
C LEU A 389 -13.63 -17.25 -14.39
N GLU A 390 -13.19 -17.24 -15.65
CA GLU A 390 -12.98 -16.04 -16.47
C GLU A 390 -12.16 -14.95 -15.75
N ILE A 391 -11.13 -15.37 -15.02
CA ILE A 391 -10.25 -14.49 -14.24
C ILE A 391 -8.99 -14.21 -15.08
N GLY A 392 -8.93 -13.04 -15.73
CA GLY A 392 -7.80 -12.61 -16.57
C GLY A 392 -8.23 -12.20 -17.99
N GLU A 393 -7.25 -11.96 -18.88
CA GLU A 393 -7.53 -11.67 -20.30
C GLU A 393 -8.34 -12.80 -20.94
N CYS A 394 -9.43 -12.43 -21.63
CA CYS A 394 -10.06 -13.28 -22.64
C CYS A 394 -8.95 -13.71 -23.60
N ILE A 395 -8.58 -14.99 -23.54
CA ILE A 395 -7.78 -15.61 -24.60
C ILE A 395 -8.52 -15.35 -25.91
N ASP A 396 -7.81 -14.82 -26.90
CA ASP A 396 -8.36 -14.55 -28.23
C ASP A 396 -9.23 -15.73 -28.72
N PRO A 397 -10.44 -15.48 -29.23
CA PRO A 397 -11.32 -16.53 -29.74
C PRO A 397 -10.73 -17.27 -30.95
N SER A 398 -9.61 -16.81 -31.52
CA SER A 398 -8.89 -17.49 -32.60
C SER A 398 -8.11 -18.74 -32.15
N HIS A 399 -7.87 -18.94 -30.85
CA HIS A 399 -7.37 -20.20 -30.31
C HIS A 399 -8.48 -21.11 -29.75
N GLN A 400 -9.75 -20.70 -29.83
CA GLN A 400 -10.88 -21.62 -29.70
C GLN A 400 -11.08 -22.39 -31.01
N THR A 401 -10.14 -23.26 -31.34
CA THR A 401 -10.49 -24.42 -32.15
C THR A 401 -11.19 -25.43 -31.23
N SER A 402 -12.52 -25.34 -31.22
CA SER A 402 -13.47 -26.45 -31.13
C SER A 402 -12.91 -27.80 -30.65
N ILE A 403 -13.09 -28.11 -29.36
CA ILE A 403 -13.31 -29.46 -28.80
C ILE A 403 -13.89 -29.28 -27.38
N SER A 404 -15.09 -29.82 -27.14
CA SER A 404 -15.71 -30.17 -25.84
C SER A 404 -14.96 -29.74 -24.55
N GLN A 405 -15.06 -28.47 -24.14
CA GLN A 405 -14.44 -27.94 -22.91
C GLN A 405 -14.95 -28.60 -21.61
N GLN A 406 -16.15 -29.16 -21.63
CA GLN A 406 -16.77 -29.85 -20.48
C GLN A 406 -16.15 -31.23 -20.24
N ASP A 407 -15.91 -32.00 -21.31
CA ASP A 407 -15.38 -33.37 -21.25
C ASP A 407 -13.86 -33.37 -20.99
N SER A 408 -13.12 -32.43 -21.57
CA SER A 408 -11.67 -32.30 -21.34
C SER A 408 -11.34 -31.87 -19.90
N GLY A 409 -12.19 -31.04 -19.29
CA GLY A 409 -12.02 -30.62 -17.89
C GLY A 409 -12.26 -31.75 -16.89
N LEU A 410 -13.25 -32.61 -17.14
CA LEU A 410 -13.53 -33.77 -16.31
C LEU A 410 -12.38 -34.79 -16.39
N ASN A 411 -11.89 -35.06 -17.60
CA ASN A 411 -10.74 -35.94 -17.82
C ASN A 411 -9.47 -35.43 -17.11
N LEU A 412 -9.22 -34.12 -17.13
CA LEU A 412 -8.09 -33.51 -16.41
C LEU A 412 -8.23 -33.67 -14.89
N LEU A 413 -9.43 -33.46 -14.34
CA LEU A 413 -9.70 -33.63 -12.90
C LEU A 413 -9.52 -35.08 -12.46
N ASP A 414 -9.97 -36.03 -13.28
CA ASP A 414 -9.80 -37.47 -13.03
C ASP A 414 -8.33 -37.88 -13.13
N GLU A 415 -7.56 -37.28 -14.03
CA GLU A 415 -6.11 -37.52 -14.15
C GLU A 415 -5.34 -37.00 -12.94
N ILE A 416 -5.62 -35.77 -12.47
CA ILE A 416 -5.03 -35.23 -11.24
C ILE A 416 -5.39 -36.12 -10.04
N ARG A 417 -6.65 -36.57 -9.96
CA ARG A 417 -7.11 -37.47 -8.89
C ARG A 417 -6.36 -38.80 -8.90
N ARG A 418 -6.21 -39.43 -10.08
CA ARG A 418 -5.48 -40.71 -10.24
C ARG A 418 -4.02 -40.57 -9.82
N HIS A 419 -3.34 -39.52 -10.25
CA HIS A 419 -1.95 -39.27 -9.84
C HIS A 419 -1.80 -39.02 -8.33
N LEU A 420 -2.79 -38.37 -7.71
CA LEU A 420 -2.81 -38.14 -6.26
C LEU A 420 -3.06 -39.43 -5.48
N GLU A 421 -3.95 -40.30 -5.96
CA GLU A 421 -4.21 -41.62 -5.38
C GLU A 421 -2.98 -42.53 -5.51
N GLN A 422 -2.27 -42.50 -6.65
CA GLN A 422 -1.00 -43.20 -6.83
C GLN A 422 0.07 -42.69 -5.87
N SER A 423 0.23 -41.37 -5.75
CA SER A 423 1.20 -40.75 -4.83
C SER A 423 0.89 -41.06 -3.36
N ARG A 424 -0.39 -41.11 -2.98
CA ARG A 424 -0.81 -41.48 -1.62
C ARG A 424 -0.60 -42.97 -1.33
N ARG A 425 -0.79 -43.85 -2.32
CA ARG A 425 -0.50 -45.29 -2.21
C ARG A 425 0.99 -45.57 -2.06
N PHE A 426 1.86 -44.85 -2.75
CA PHE A 426 3.32 -44.95 -2.59
C PHE A 426 3.80 -44.51 -1.19
N GLY A 427 3.05 -43.65 -0.49
CA GLY A 427 3.38 -43.23 0.88
C GLY A 427 2.87 -44.15 2.00
N TRP A 428 2.08 -45.19 1.70
CA TRP A 428 1.38 -46.02 2.70
C TRP A 428 1.22 -47.51 2.34
N LYS A 429 1.90 -48.00 1.31
CA LYS A 429 2.07 -49.44 1.07
C LYS A 429 3.52 -49.78 1.36
N ASP A 430 3.77 -50.23 2.59
CA ASP A 430 4.66 -51.34 2.93
C ASP A 430 4.72 -51.51 4.46
N GLU A 431 3.61 -52.00 5.04
CA GLU A 431 3.68 -52.68 6.34
C GLU A 431 3.51 -54.20 6.22
N ASN A 432 3.10 -54.74 5.06
CA ASN A 432 2.71 -56.16 4.96
C ASN A 432 3.21 -56.96 3.73
N GLU A 433 4.10 -56.42 2.89
CA GLU A 433 4.78 -57.20 1.83
C GLU A 433 6.29 -56.96 1.86
N ILE A 434 6.94 -57.34 2.97
CA ILE A 434 8.39 -57.42 3.06
C ILE A 434 8.77 -58.90 2.94
N THR A 435 9.04 -59.34 1.71
CA THR A 435 9.91 -60.51 1.48
C THR A 435 11.10 -60.05 0.66
N ASP A 436 12.21 -59.88 1.37
CA ASP A 436 13.58 -60.20 0.96
C ASP A 436 13.97 -59.87 -0.48
N ILE A 437 14.28 -58.59 -0.72
CA ILE A 437 15.56 -58.11 -1.28
C ILE A 437 15.64 -56.60 -0.99
N SER A 438 16.50 -56.24 -0.03
CA SER A 438 17.03 -54.90 0.21
C SER A 438 16.03 -53.77 0.54
N TYR A 439 15.29 -53.95 1.62
CA TYR A 439 14.71 -52.86 2.39
C TYR A 439 15.84 -52.22 3.25
N ASN A 440 16.58 -51.28 2.67
CA ASN A 440 17.56 -50.48 3.42
C ASN A 440 16.89 -49.17 3.85
N ASP A 441 16.86 -48.96 5.16
CA ASP A 441 16.09 -48.01 5.96
C ASP A 441 16.49 -46.51 5.78
N LYS A 442 16.89 -46.13 4.56
CA LYS A 442 17.35 -44.78 4.19
C LYS A 442 16.74 -44.31 2.87
N GLN A 443 15.42 -44.41 2.74
CA GLN A 443 14.72 -43.63 1.70
C GLN A 443 15.01 -42.14 1.94
N HIS A 444 15.44 -41.44 0.90
CA HIS A 444 16.05 -40.11 1.03
C HIS A 444 14.98 -39.12 1.52
N PRO A 445 15.11 -38.53 2.72
CA PRO A 445 14.08 -37.67 3.32
C PRO A 445 13.72 -36.48 2.41
N ALA A 446 14.68 -36.05 1.59
CA ALA A 446 14.50 -35.05 0.54
C ALA A 446 13.47 -35.45 -0.53
N ALA A 447 13.45 -36.70 -0.99
CA ALA A 447 12.52 -37.18 -2.02
C ALA A 447 11.08 -37.27 -1.47
N LEU A 448 10.91 -37.77 -0.25
CA LEU A 448 9.62 -37.81 0.43
C LEU A 448 9.07 -36.40 0.70
N TYR A 449 9.94 -35.47 1.09
CA TYR A 449 9.59 -34.06 1.23
C TYR A 449 9.04 -33.50 -0.10
N LEU A 450 9.75 -33.70 -1.21
CA LEU A 450 9.31 -33.22 -2.52
C LEU A 450 7.98 -33.80 -2.96
N LEU A 451 7.83 -35.12 -2.88
CA LEU A 451 6.58 -35.81 -3.22
C LEU A 451 5.42 -35.29 -2.36
N SER A 452 5.64 -35.05 -1.07
CA SER A 452 4.62 -34.52 -0.17
C SER A 452 4.21 -33.07 -0.51
N MET A 453 5.18 -32.19 -0.83
CA MET A 453 4.90 -30.80 -1.22
C MET A 453 4.12 -30.74 -2.53
N TYR A 454 4.51 -31.55 -3.51
CA TYR A 454 3.83 -31.63 -4.79
C TYR A 454 2.44 -32.26 -4.70
N ALA A 455 2.26 -33.28 -3.87
CA ALA A 455 0.94 -33.84 -3.58
C ALA A 455 0.01 -32.79 -2.95
N MET A 456 0.49 -32.00 -1.99
CA MET A 456 -0.28 -30.90 -1.40
C MET A 456 -0.58 -29.77 -2.41
N ALA A 457 0.35 -29.47 -3.32
CA ALA A 457 0.14 -28.49 -4.38
C ALA A 457 -0.95 -28.97 -5.36
N LEU A 458 -0.91 -30.24 -5.77
CA LEU A 458 -1.93 -30.86 -6.63
C LEU A 458 -3.29 -30.95 -5.95
N GLU A 459 -3.34 -31.22 -4.64
CA GLU A 459 -4.60 -31.24 -3.89
C GLU A 459 -5.24 -29.84 -3.87
N ALA A 460 -4.43 -28.80 -3.66
CA ALA A 460 -4.90 -27.41 -3.69
C ALA A 460 -5.38 -26.98 -5.09
N THR A 461 -4.70 -27.40 -6.16
CA THR A 461 -5.15 -27.11 -7.53
C THR A 461 -6.38 -27.89 -7.93
N LEU A 462 -6.52 -29.15 -7.49
CA LEU A 462 -7.75 -29.93 -7.68
C LEU A 462 -8.93 -29.28 -6.96
N ALA A 463 -8.74 -28.80 -5.72
CA ALA A 463 -9.77 -28.07 -4.99
C ALA A 463 -10.19 -26.77 -5.71
N LEU A 464 -9.24 -26.05 -6.31
CA LEU A 464 -9.51 -24.86 -7.11
C LEU A 464 -10.26 -25.19 -8.41
N ALA A 465 -9.81 -26.22 -9.13
CA ALA A 465 -10.41 -26.65 -10.40
C ALA A 465 -11.81 -27.24 -10.22
N SER A 466 -12.03 -28.02 -9.15
CA SER A 466 -13.35 -28.53 -8.79
C SER A 466 -14.32 -27.42 -8.37
N PHE A 467 -13.83 -26.41 -7.63
CA PHE A 467 -14.63 -25.22 -7.32
C PHE A 467 -15.01 -24.44 -8.59
N ALA A 468 -14.07 -24.24 -9.51
CA ALA A 468 -14.32 -23.60 -10.80
C ALA A 468 -15.38 -24.36 -11.62
N HIS A 469 -15.22 -25.67 -11.74
CA HIS A 469 -16.18 -26.54 -12.43
C HIS A 469 -17.58 -26.50 -11.79
N SER A 470 -17.65 -26.51 -10.46
CA SER A 470 -18.91 -26.38 -9.72
C SER A 470 -19.64 -25.07 -10.05
N LYS A 471 -18.91 -23.94 -10.13
CA LYS A 471 -19.51 -22.63 -10.45
C LYS A 471 -19.99 -22.50 -11.89
N THR A 472 -19.33 -23.17 -12.83
CA THR A 472 -19.80 -23.29 -14.21
C THR A 472 -21.08 -24.14 -14.27
N LYS A 473 -21.10 -25.28 -13.55
CA LYS A 473 -22.27 -26.17 -13.46
C LYS A 473 -23.49 -25.51 -12.80
N ASP A 474 -23.27 -24.70 -11.77
CA ASP A 474 -24.30 -23.90 -11.10
C ASP A 474 -24.91 -22.82 -12.01
N GLY A 475 -24.34 -22.57 -13.20
CA GLY A 475 -24.77 -21.50 -14.11
C GLY A 475 -24.44 -20.08 -13.62
N THR A 476 -23.66 -19.95 -12.55
CA THR A 476 -23.28 -18.65 -11.98
C THR A 476 -22.40 -17.84 -12.94
N MET A 477 -21.63 -18.53 -13.78
CA MET A 477 -20.76 -17.92 -14.79
C MET A 477 -21.50 -17.50 -16.08
N ALA A 478 -22.79 -17.81 -16.23
CA ALA A 478 -23.52 -17.57 -17.48
C ALA A 478 -23.90 -16.11 -17.72
N ARG A 479 -24.16 -15.31 -16.67
CA ARG A 479 -24.59 -13.91 -16.79
C ARG A 479 -23.98 -13.02 -15.71
N CYS A 480 -23.65 -11.79 -16.08
CA CYS A 480 -23.27 -10.76 -15.12
C CYS A 480 -24.50 -10.26 -14.37
N ARG A 481 -24.37 -10.07 -13.05
CA ARG A 481 -25.44 -9.58 -12.18
C ARG A 481 -24.94 -8.41 -11.33
N LEU A 482 -25.86 -7.56 -10.92
CA LEU A 482 -25.56 -6.54 -9.91
C LEU A 482 -25.47 -7.23 -8.54
N ILE A 483 -24.33 -7.09 -7.87
CA ILE A 483 -24.06 -7.71 -6.57
C ILE A 483 -24.11 -6.63 -5.52
N TYR A 484 -25.04 -6.77 -4.59
CA TYR A 484 -25.20 -5.88 -3.46
C TYR A 484 -24.54 -6.50 -2.20
N PRO A 485 -23.81 -5.72 -1.40
CA PRO A 485 -23.33 -6.22 -0.13
C PRO A 485 -24.52 -6.50 0.79
N LYS A 486 -24.59 -7.70 1.38
CA LYS A 486 -25.71 -8.10 2.25
C LYS A 486 -25.88 -7.22 3.50
N HIS A 487 -24.87 -6.41 3.82
CA HIS A 487 -24.80 -5.57 5.02
C HIS A 487 -24.36 -4.15 4.68
N LEU A 488 -25.07 -3.48 3.78
CA LEU A 488 -24.68 -2.15 3.30
C LEU A 488 -24.68 -1.06 4.40
N PHE A 489 -25.40 -1.28 5.51
CA PHE A 489 -25.59 -0.29 6.57
C PHE A 489 -25.28 -0.76 8.00
N SER A 490 -25.05 -2.06 8.23
CA SER A 490 -24.53 -2.49 9.54
C SER A 490 -23.04 -2.22 9.55
N PHE A 491 -22.67 -0.94 9.72
CA PHE A 491 -21.33 -0.51 10.04
C PHE A 491 -20.88 -1.38 11.21
N ARG A 492 -20.04 -2.37 10.93
CA ARG A 492 -19.59 -3.36 11.90
C ARG A 492 -18.53 -2.67 12.76
N PHE A 493 -18.91 -1.58 13.43
CA PHE A 493 -18.10 -0.80 14.36
C PHE A 493 -17.50 -1.74 15.40
N SER A 494 -18.27 -2.77 15.78
CA SER A 494 -17.81 -3.89 16.60
C SER A 494 -16.60 -4.59 15.97
N ARG A 495 -16.63 -5.03 14.71
CA ARG A 495 -15.47 -5.65 14.02
C ARG A 495 -14.34 -4.65 13.78
N PHE A 496 -14.65 -3.37 13.52
CA PHE A 496 -13.67 -2.29 13.43
C PHE A 496 -12.88 -2.10 14.74
N ILE A 497 -13.56 -2.24 15.89
CA ILE A 497 -12.91 -2.24 17.21
C ILE A 497 -12.23 -3.59 17.50
N THR A 498 -12.91 -4.72 17.25
CA THR A 498 -12.42 -6.07 17.57
C THR A 498 -11.17 -6.47 16.79
N GLU A 499 -11.08 -6.19 15.48
CA GLU A 499 -9.86 -6.44 14.69
C GLU A 499 -8.74 -5.46 15.02
N ALA A 500 -9.03 -4.31 15.64
CA ALA A 500 -7.99 -3.35 16.04
C ALA A 500 -7.18 -3.82 17.26
N SER A 501 -7.58 -4.94 17.87
CA SER A 501 -6.88 -5.62 18.95
C SER A 501 -5.67 -6.43 18.47
N ASP A 502 -5.51 -6.63 17.16
CA ASP A 502 -4.68 -7.72 16.62
C ASP A 502 -3.58 -7.38 15.56
N PRO A 503 -2.80 -6.27 15.60
CA PRO A 503 -1.65 -6.15 14.71
C PRO A 503 -0.33 -6.70 15.29
N LYS A 504 -0.22 -6.95 16.61
CA LYS A 504 1.06 -7.38 17.25
C LYS A 504 0.94 -8.31 18.47
N THR A 505 -0.27 -8.74 18.83
CA THR A 505 -0.50 -9.53 20.06
C THR A 505 -0.51 -11.04 19.83
N SER A 506 -0.11 -11.53 18.66
CA SER A 506 -0.02 -12.99 18.41
C SER A 506 1.13 -13.65 19.19
N SER A 507 2.17 -12.89 19.59
CA SER A 507 3.28 -13.37 20.42
C SER A 507 3.10 -13.11 21.93
N ARG A 508 1.99 -12.49 22.35
CA ARG A 508 1.63 -12.31 23.77
C ARG A 508 0.20 -12.77 24.00
N LYS A 509 -0.14 -13.96 23.50
CA LYS A 509 -1.33 -14.67 23.98
C LYS A 509 -1.19 -14.79 25.51
N ALA A 510 -2.17 -14.25 26.22
CA ALA A 510 -2.38 -14.51 27.63
C ALA A 510 -2.24 -16.03 27.86
N ARG A 511 -1.24 -16.43 28.65
CA ARG A 511 -1.15 -17.82 29.13
C ARG A 511 -2.45 -18.07 29.89
N LYS A 512 -3.34 -18.91 29.33
CA LYS A 512 -4.41 -19.52 30.10
C LYS A 512 -3.74 -20.39 31.16
N ALA A 513 -4.03 -20.13 32.43
CA ALA A 513 -3.76 -21.10 33.48
C ALA A 513 -4.60 -22.36 33.19
N HIS A 514 -4.14 -23.52 33.70
CA HIS A 514 -4.79 -24.83 33.50
C HIS A 514 -6.26 -24.87 33.97
N ASP A 515 -6.71 -23.86 34.72
CA ASP A 515 -8.04 -23.75 35.33
C ASP A 515 -9.03 -22.83 34.57
N GLY A 516 -8.68 -22.38 33.36
CA GLY A 516 -9.62 -21.63 32.50
C GLY A 516 -9.90 -20.17 32.92
N SER A 517 -9.35 -19.70 34.03
CA SER A 517 -9.43 -18.28 34.43
C SER A 517 -8.50 -17.39 33.59
N MET A 518 -9.00 -16.21 33.23
CA MET A 518 -8.26 -15.20 32.47
C MET A 518 -7.23 -14.53 33.39
N VAL A 519 -5.94 -14.79 33.18
CA VAL A 519 -4.87 -14.15 33.97
C VAL A 519 -4.79 -12.66 33.59
N ILE A 520 -5.55 -11.83 34.29
CA ILE A 520 -5.37 -10.37 34.28
C ILE A 520 -4.17 -10.08 35.20
N ASN A 521 -2.97 -9.91 34.64
CA ASN A 521 -1.72 -9.53 35.31
C ASN A 521 -1.42 -10.27 36.64
N ALA A 522 -0.50 -11.25 36.59
CA ALA A 522 -0.06 -12.06 37.74
C ALA A 522 0.57 -11.28 38.92
N GLU A 523 0.74 -9.96 38.82
CA GLU A 523 1.36 -9.12 39.85
C GLU A 523 0.34 -8.35 40.72
N HIS A 524 -0.97 -8.51 40.49
CA HIS A 524 -1.97 -7.71 41.19
C HIS A 524 -3.14 -8.56 41.68
N MET A 525 -3.52 -8.35 42.95
CA MET A 525 -4.72 -8.94 43.55
C MET A 525 -5.99 -8.23 43.04
N GLU A 526 -7.14 -8.91 43.14
CA GLU A 526 -8.42 -8.35 42.75
C GLU A 526 -8.78 -7.12 43.62
N PRO A 527 -9.39 -6.08 43.03
CA PRO A 527 -9.69 -4.84 43.74
C PRO A 527 -10.89 -5.00 44.69
N ASP A 528 -10.64 -4.95 46.00
CA ASP A 528 -11.66 -5.10 47.05
C ASP A 528 -12.51 -3.83 47.26
N ASN A 529 -11.93 -2.64 47.08
CA ASN A 529 -12.63 -1.38 47.37
C ASN A 529 -13.10 -0.62 46.11
N ALA A 530 -14.21 0.12 46.23
CA ALA A 530 -14.70 1.01 45.17
C ALA A 530 -13.64 2.04 44.72
N TRP A 531 -12.81 2.51 45.66
CA TRP A 531 -11.66 3.37 45.37
C TRP A 531 -10.58 2.68 44.53
N GLN A 532 -10.32 1.39 44.76
CA GLN A 532 -9.36 0.61 43.96
C GLN A 532 -9.90 0.30 42.55
N ARG A 533 -11.23 0.14 42.39
CA ARG A 533 -11.87 0.05 41.07
C ARG A 533 -11.76 1.36 40.27
N ILE A 534 -11.90 2.51 40.94
CA ILE A 534 -11.71 3.83 40.33
C ILE A 534 -10.22 4.08 40.02
N SER A 535 -9.31 3.73 40.92
CA SER A 535 -7.85 3.74 40.69
C SER A 535 -7.43 2.85 39.51
N GLY A 536 -8.10 1.71 39.33
CA GLY A 536 -7.96 0.86 38.15
C GLY A 536 -8.28 1.59 36.85
N HIS A 537 -9.29 2.47 36.84
CA HIS A 537 -9.60 3.36 35.71
C HIS A 537 -8.51 4.43 35.51
N PHE A 538 -7.98 5.02 36.58
CA PHE A 538 -6.86 5.98 36.48
C PHE A 538 -5.59 5.35 35.91
N ARG A 539 -5.33 4.06 36.15
CA ARG A 539 -4.21 3.31 35.57
C ARG A 539 -4.33 3.06 34.06
N ILE A 540 -5.52 3.23 33.48
CA ILE A 540 -5.70 3.21 32.02
C ILE A 540 -4.99 4.41 31.39
N ILE A 541 -4.94 5.55 32.07
CA ILE A 541 -4.32 6.79 31.56
C ILE A 541 -2.80 6.61 31.31
N PRO A 542 -1.96 6.18 32.26
CA PRO A 542 -0.54 5.95 31.97
C PRO A 542 -0.30 4.81 30.97
N ARG A 543 -1.16 3.79 30.91
CA ARG A 543 -1.09 2.75 29.86
C ARG A 543 -1.46 3.29 28.48
N LEU A 544 -2.44 4.18 28.40
CA LEU A 544 -2.85 4.87 27.18
C LEU A 544 -1.74 5.82 26.72
N LEU A 545 -1.20 6.63 27.65
CA LEU A 545 -0.13 7.59 27.43
C LEU A 545 1.19 6.93 27.03
N GLY A 546 1.52 5.79 27.64
CA GLY A 546 2.73 5.01 27.36
C GLY A 546 2.60 4.04 26.19
N SER A 547 1.43 3.96 25.54
CA SER A 547 1.27 3.14 24.34
C SER A 547 2.09 3.70 23.18
N ASP A 548 2.66 2.81 22.34
CA ASP A 548 3.41 3.20 21.13
C ASP A 548 2.60 4.16 20.23
N LEU A 549 1.27 4.02 20.25
CA LEU A 549 0.31 4.85 19.52
C LEU A 549 0.30 6.30 20.05
N SER A 550 0.21 6.45 21.37
CA SER A 550 0.22 7.77 22.03
C SER A 550 1.58 8.45 21.90
N VAL A 551 2.68 7.71 22.02
CA VAL A 551 4.04 8.24 21.85
C VAL A 551 4.25 8.79 20.45
N PHE A 552 3.72 8.12 19.42
CA PHE A 552 3.72 8.66 18.06
C PHE A 552 2.94 9.97 17.96
N GLY A 553 1.72 10.01 18.50
CA GLY A 553 0.91 11.23 18.50
C GLY A 553 1.57 12.39 19.24
N LEU A 554 2.19 12.11 20.39
CA LEU A 554 2.90 13.09 21.21
C LEU A 554 4.10 13.66 20.46
N ARG A 555 4.86 12.80 19.77
CA ARG A 555 6.00 13.23 18.95
C ARG A 555 5.55 14.21 17.85
N VAL A 556 4.43 13.94 17.19
CA VAL A 556 3.87 14.85 16.18
C VAL A 556 3.40 16.16 16.81
N ALA A 557 2.71 16.08 17.96
CA ALA A 557 2.25 17.26 18.67
C ALA A 557 3.41 18.17 19.10
N VAL A 558 4.47 17.62 19.69
CA VAL A 558 5.66 18.39 20.10
C VAL A 558 6.36 19.01 18.89
N ALA A 559 6.52 18.27 17.79
CA ALA A 559 7.15 18.79 16.58
C ALA A 559 6.31 19.88 15.89
N SER A 560 4.99 19.76 15.87
CA SER A 560 4.12 20.83 15.34
C SER A 560 4.06 22.03 16.29
N PHE A 561 4.08 21.80 17.61
CA PHE A 561 3.99 22.85 18.61
C PHE A 561 5.26 23.71 18.70
N SER A 562 6.45 23.15 18.41
CA SER A 562 7.70 23.93 18.35
C SER A 562 7.67 25.04 17.30
N VAL A 563 6.92 24.86 16.22
CA VAL A 563 6.66 25.91 15.21
C VAL A 563 5.44 26.75 15.61
N ALA A 564 4.40 26.12 16.16
CA ALA A 564 3.17 26.80 16.55
C ALA A 564 3.38 27.86 17.65
N ILE A 565 4.37 27.68 18.53
CA ILE A 565 4.62 28.61 19.64
C ILE A 565 4.88 30.04 19.15
N VAL A 566 5.50 30.19 17.97
CA VAL A 566 5.75 31.48 17.30
C VAL A 566 4.43 32.18 16.92
N ALA A 567 3.35 31.43 16.72
CA ALA A 567 2.02 31.98 16.47
C ALA A 567 1.29 32.45 17.74
N TYR A 568 1.81 32.12 18.93
CA TYR A 568 1.14 32.40 20.21
C TYR A 568 1.87 33.41 21.09
N LEU A 569 3.00 33.94 20.65
CA LEU A 569 3.76 35.00 21.34
C LEU A 569 3.50 36.36 20.71
N GLU A 570 3.41 37.41 21.53
CA GLU A 570 3.10 38.78 21.10
C GLU A 570 4.08 39.30 20.04
N ASP A 571 5.38 39.23 20.34
CA ASP A 571 6.44 39.74 19.47
C ASP A 571 6.58 38.98 18.14
N THR A 572 6.17 37.71 18.12
CA THR A 572 6.42 36.82 16.96
C THR A 572 5.16 36.45 16.18
N TYR A 573 3.98 36.80 16.69
CA TYR A 573 2.69 36.54 16.05
C TYR A 573 2.60 37.15 14.65
N GLU A 574 2.98 38.42 14.50
CA GLU A 574 2.93 39.10 13.21
C GLU A 574 3.92 38.47 12.20
N PHE A 575 5.10 38.07 12.67
CA PHE A 575 6.07 37.35 11.85
C PHE A 575 5.50 36.02 11.35
N PHE A 576 4.85 35.24 12.22
CA PHE A 576 4.25 33.96 11.86
C PHE A 576 3.19 34.09 10.76
N ILE A 577 2.31 35.10 10.86
CA ILE A 577 1.26 35.35 9.87
C ILE A 577 1.85 35.84 8.55
N ARG A 578 2.78 36.82 8.60
CA ARG A 578 3.44 37.36 7.40
C ARG A 578 4.22 36.29 6.65
N GLN A 579 4.97 35.45 7.36
CA GLN A 579 5.79 34.37 6.79
C GLN A 579 5.04 33.06 6.54
N ARG A 580 3.72 33.05 6.71
CA ARG A 580 2.86 31.87 6.44
C ARG A 580 3.36 30.61 7.16
N GLY A 581 3.78 30.75 8.42
CA GLY A 581 4.31 29.64 9.25
C GLY A 581 3.37 28.43 9.40
N VAL A 582 2.08 28.63 9.08
CA VAL A 582 1.07 27.56 8.95
C VAL A 582 1.51 26.46 7.98
N TRP A 583 2.22 26.79 6.89
CA TRP A 583 2.67 25.80 5.91
C TRP A 583 3.70 24.83 6.48
N ALA A 584 4.64 25.32 7.30
CA ALA A 584 5.60 24.48 7.99
C ALA A 584 4.88 23.45 8.89
N MET A 585 3.82 23.87 9.58
CA MET A 585 3.01 22.97 10.41
C MET A 585 2.27 21.91 9.57
N ILE A 586 1.68 22.31 8.44
CA ILE A 586 0.99 21.38 7.52
C ILE A 586 1.98 20.32 7.00
N VAL A 587 3.20 20.73 6.60
CA VAL A 587 4.25 19.81 6.12
C VAL A 587 4.69 18.82 7.20
N ILE A 588 4.82 19.26 8.46
CA ILE A 588 5.15 18.38 9.59
C ILE A 588 4.07 17.31 9.77
N VAL A 589 2.79 17.72 9.79
CA VAL A 589 1.66 16.80 9.98
C VAL A 589 1.57 15.77 8.84
N ILE A 590 1.68 16.22 7.57
CA ILE A 590 1.67 15.30 6.42
C ILE A 590 2.91 14.38 6.48
N GLY A 591 4.04 14.94 6.88
CA GLY A 591 5.34 14.33 6.75
C GLY A 591 5.72 13.31 7.82
N MET A 592 5.21 13.41 9.04
CA MET A 592 5.70 12.52 10.09
C MET A 592 5.30 11.05 9.88
N GLY A 593 6.29 10.16 9.97
CA GLY A 593 6.11 8.71 9.87
C GLY A 593 6.21 8.04 11.25
N ALA A 594 5.64 6.84 11.38
CA ALA A 594 5.59 6.10 12.64
C ALA A 594 6.99 5.85 13.24
N THR A 595 8.01 5.70 12.39
CA THR A 595 9.39 5.46 12.82
C THR A 595 10.29 6.67 12.56
N SER A 596 11.30 6.83 13.42
CA SER A 596 12.29 7.92 13.30
C SER A 596 13.13 7.79 12.04
N GLY A 597 13.54 6.56 11.66
CA GLY A 597 14.32 6.32 10.45
C GLY A 597 13.58 6.70 9.17
N GLN A 598 12.31 6.31 9.03
CA GLN A 598 11.49 6.73 7.88
C GLN A 598 11.24 8.24 7.83
N SER A 599 11.16 8.88 9.00
CA SER A 599 10.97 10.34 9.06
C SER A 599 12.23 11.09 8.60
N ALA A 600 13.43 10.64 8.99
CA ALA A 600 14.69 11.28 8.61
C ALA A 600 15.01 11.10 7.12
N SER A 601 14.93 9.87 6.59
CA SER A 601 15.14 9.64 5.15
C SER A 601 14.05 10.29 4.30
N GLY A 602 12.80 10.27 4.79
CA GLY A 602 11.68 10.95 4.15
C GLY A 602 11.83 12.47 4.13
N PHE A 603 12.48 13.07 5.13
CA PHE A 603 12.72 14.52 5.18
C PHE A 603 13.66 14.96 4.04
N VAL A 604 14.78 14.26 3.83
CA VAL A 604 15.70 14.57 2.72
C VAL A 604 15.00 14.41 1.37
N ALA A 605 14.24 13.32 1.19
CA ALA A 605 13.49 13.10 -0.04
C ALA A 605 12.44 14.19 -0.31
N ARG A 606 11.85 14.79 0.73
CA ARG A 606 10.90 15.90 0.59
C ARG A 606 11.56 17.18 0.13
N ILE A 607 12.71 17.54 0.70
CA ILE A 607 13.45 18.73 0.29
C ILE A 607 13.77 18.66 -1.21
N ILE A 608 14.25 17.51 -1.66
CA ILE A 608 14.54 17.29 -3.09
C ILE A 608 13.25 17.40 -3.91
N ALA A 609 12.16 16.76 -3.46
CA ALA A 609 10.89 16.78 -4.16
C ALA A 609 10.27 18.20 -4.25
N THR A 610 10.38 19.01 -3.20
CA THR A 610 9.91 20.41 -3.20
C THR A 610 10.74 21.31 -4.10
N ILE A 611 12.05 21.09 -4.21
CA ILE A 611 12.92 21.84 -5.15
C ILE A 611 12.52 21.52 -6.60
N VAL A 612 12.29 20.24 -6.91
CA VAL A 612 11.83 19.82 -8.25
C VAL A 612 10.46 20.43 -8.56
N SER A 613 9.54 20.38 -7.59
CA SER A 613 8.20 20.95 -7.72
C SER A 613 8.21 22.46 -7.94
N LEU A 614 9.09 23.18 -7.22
CA LEU A 614 9.31 24.61 -7.40
C LEU A 614 9.79 24.93 -8.81
N ALA A 615 10.79 24.19 -9.33
CA ALA A 615 11.28 24.39 -10.69
C ALA A 615 10.19 24.12 -11.75
N LEU A 616 9.37 23.07 -11.56
CA LEU A 616 8.24 22.78 -12.43
C LEU A 616 7.16 23.88 -12.37
N SER A 617 6.91 24.44 -11.19
CA SER A 617 5.95 25.54 -11.02
C SER A 617 6.37 26.80 -11.79
N PHE A 618 7.66 27.14 -11.77
CA PHE A 618 8.20 28.26 -12.54
C PHE A 618 8.14 28.00 -14.05
N ALA A 619 8.48 26.80 -14.50
CA ALA A 619 8.36 26.43 -15.90
C ALA A 619 6.91 26.58 -16.39
N ALA A 620 5.94 26.06 -15.64
CA ALA A 620 4.52 26.13 -16.00
C ALA A 620 3.99 27.58 -16.05
N TRP A 621 4.47 28.46 -15.18
CA TRP A 621 4.04 29.87 -15.14
C TRP A 621 4.68 30.72 -16.24
N TYR A 622 6.01 30.65 -16.39
CA TYR A 622 6.75 31.54 -17.27
C TYR A 622 6.62 31.17 -18.76
N ILE A 623 6.47 29.88 -19.10
CA ILE A 623 6.27 29.45 -20.50
C ILE A 623 5.00 30.08 -21.10
N VAL A 624 3.97 30.31 -20.28
CA VAL A 624 2.66 30.78 -20.72
C VAL A 624 2.51 32.31 -20.62
N VAL A 625 3.55 33.00 -20.14
CA VAL A 625 3.51 34.47 -19.95
C VAL A 625 2.29 34.89 -19.09
N GLY A 626 1.90 34.05 -18.12
CA GLY A 626 0.82 34.34 -17.19
C GLY A 626 -0.62 34.26 -17.75
N HIS A 627 -0.84 33.74 -18.97
CA HIS A 627 -2.20 33.46 -19.47
C HIS A 627 -2.87 32.31 -18.69
N THR A 628 -4.00 32.60 -18.04
CA THR A 628 -4.65 31.68 -17.10
C THR A 628 -4.99 30.31 -17.72
N LEU A 629 -5.52 30.28 -18.95
CA LEU A 629 -5.89 29.03 -19.61
C LEU A 629 -4.69 28.15 -19.93
N GLY A 630 -3.60 28.75 -20.44
CA GLY A 630 -2.38 27.97 -20.73
C GLY A 630 -1.70 27.46 -19.45
N VAL A 631 -1.76 28.22 -18.35
CA VAL A 631 -1.19 27.80 -17.06
C VAL A 631 -1.93 26.56 -16.55
N ILE A 632 -3.26 26.49 -16.70
CA ILE A 632 -4.05 25.31 -16.32
C ILE A 632 -3.65 24.07 -17.14
N VAL A 633 -3.43 24.22 -18.45
CA VAL A 633 -3.01 23.11 -19.32
C VAL A 633 -1.59 22.64 -18.97
N LEU A 634 -0.64 23.55 -18.77
CA LEU A 634 0.71 23.16 -18.35
C LEU A 634 0.75 22.59 -16.93
N LEU A 635 -0.10 23.08 -16.03
CA LEU A 635 -0.25 22.52 -14.69
C LEU A 635 -0.73 21.06 -14.76
N PHE A 636 -1.62 20.72 -15.68
CA PHE A 636 -2.03 19.33 -15.90
C PHE A 636 -0.86 18.45 -16.33
N ILE A 637 -0.03 18.92 -17.27
CA ILE A 637 1.16 18.18 -17.72
C ILE A 637 2.18 18.05 -16.58
N ALA A 638 2.43 19.12 -15.82
CA ALA A 638 3.35 19.10 -14.69
C ALA A 638 2.88 18.12 -13.59
N ASN A 639 1.58 18.09 -13.30
CA ASN A 639 1.00 17.11 -12.38
C ASN A 639 1.19 15.66 -12.88
N ILE A 640 1.05 15.38 -14.19
CA ILE A 640 1.31 14.03 -14.73
C ILE A 640 2.75 13.59 -14.44
N ILE A 641 3.72 14.50 -14.60
CA ILE A 641 5.14 14.23 -14.32
C ILE A 641 5.36 13.93 -12.84
N GLU A 642 4.73 14.66 -11.92
CA GLU A 642 4.88 14.40 -10.48
C GLU A 642 4.16 13.11 -10.05
N TYR A 643 2.97 12.82 -10.60
CA TYR A 643 2.25 11.57 -10.34
C TYR A 643 3.02 10.33 -10.82
N TYR A 644 3.95 10.46 -11.77
CA TYR A 644 4.80 9.34 -12.20
C TYR A 644 5.59 8.73 -11.03
N PHE A 645 6.19 9.59 -10.20
CA PHE A 645 6.93 9.15 -9.01
C PHE A 645 5.99 8.54 -7.96
N TYR A 646 4.77 9.06 -7.86
CA TYR A 646 3.73 8.55 -6.95
C TYR A 646 3.33 7.11 -7.29
N VAL A 647 3.10 6.78 -8.58
CA VAL A 647 2.63 5.45 -8.99
C VAL A 647 3.75 4.43 -9.07
N LYS A 648 4.90 4.77 -9.69
CA LYS A 648 5.93 3.78 -10.01
C LYS A 648 6.86 3.45 -8.83
N LYS A 649 7.02 4.38 -7.88
CA LYS A 649 7.93 4.23 -6.74
C LYS A 649 7.18 4.43 -5.42
N PRO A 650 6.45 3.40 -4.92
CA PRO A 650 5.66 3.51 -3.69
C PRO A 650 6.49 3.86 -2.44
N GLN A 651 7.80 3.63 -2.47
CA GLN A 651 8.73 4.04 -1.41
C GLN A 651 8.75 5.57 -1.20
N TYR A 652 8.55 6.36 -2.26
CA TYR A 652 8.56 7.83 -2.22
C TYR A 652 7.16 8.44 -2.18
N PHE A 653 6.14 7.66 -1.83
CA PHE A 653 4.74 8.10 -1.76
C PHE A 653 4.56 9.41 -1.00
N LYS A 654 5.05 9.49 0.26
CA LYS A 654 4.88 10.68 1.11
C LYS A 654 5.61 11.91 0.55
N PRO A 655 6.89 11.83 0.13
CA PRO A 655 7.55 12.93 -0.58
C PRO A 655 6.82 13.40 -1.84
N SER A 656 6.31 12.48 -2.67
CA SER A 656 5.59 12.83 -3.90
C SER A 656 4.28 13.57 -3.63
N VAL A 657 3.54 13.20 -2.57
CA VAL A 657 2.33 13.95 -2.17
C VAL A 657 2.66 15.38 -1.78
N ILE A 658 3.78 15.62 -1.08
CA ILE A 658 4.18 16.97 -0.69
C ILE A 658 4.60 17.79 -1.91
N ALA A 659 5.33 17.21 -2.86
CA ALA A 659 5.62 17.87 -4.14
C ALA A 659 4.34 18.26 -4.88
N LEU A 660 3.38 17.33 -5.03
CA LEU A 660 2.08 17.62 -5.63
C LEU A 660 1.34 18.78 -4.94
N VAL A 661 1.36 18.80 -3.61
CA VAL A 661 0.78 19.91 -2.84
C VAL A 661 1.52 21.22 -3.13
N THR A 662 2.85 21.22 -3.10
CA THR A 662 3.67 22.42 -3.36
C THR A 662 3.41 23.00 -4.75
N LEU A 663 3.43 22.18 -5.80
CA LEU A 663 3.14 22.61 -7.18
C LEU A 663 1.79 23.32 -7.28
N ASN A 664 0.74 22.67 -6.77
CA ASN A 664 -0.63 23.14 -6.89
C ASN A 664 -0.93 24.33 -5.98
N VAL A 665 -0.23 24.47 -4.85
CA VAL A 665 -0.35 25.62 -3.95
C VAL A 665 0.30 26.87 -4.55
N ILE A 666 1.51 26.75 -5.12
CA ILE A 666 2.21 27.88 -5.74
C ILE A 666 1.36 28.49 -6.86
N ILE A 667 0.92 27.64 -7.80
CA ILE A 667 0.11 28.09 -8.95
C ILE A 667 -1.31 28.47 -8.51
N GLY A 668 -1.92 27.71 -7.59
CA GLY A 668 -3.26 27.98 -7.08
C GLY A 668 -3.37 29.34 -6.38
N TYR A 669 -2.37 29.71 -5.58
CA TYR A 669 -2.32 31.00 -4.89
C TYR A 669 -2.24 32.16 -5.87
N GLU A 670 -1.35 32.10 -6.86
CA GLU A 670 -1.20 33.16 -7.88
C GLU A 670 -2.48 33.36 -8.70
N LEU A 671 -3.08 32.25 -9.14
CA LEU A 671 -4.34 32.30 -9.88
C LEU A 671 -5.51 32.81 -9.02
N GLN A 672 -5.50 32.51 -7.72
CA GLN A 672 -6.49 33.01 -6.77
C GLN A 672 -6.34 34.52 -6.57
N VAL A 673 -5.13 35.03 -6.40
CA VAL A 673 -4.87 36.49 -6.28
C VAL A 673 -5.28 37.22 -7.55
N LYS A 674 -4.92 36.68 -8.72
CA LYS A 674 -5.31 37.25 -10.02
C LYS A 674 -6.84 37.35 -10.19
N LYS A 675 -7.60 36.45 -9.55
CA LYS A 675 -9.08 36.43 -9.61
C LYS A 675 -9.75 37.32 -8.57
N LEU A 676 -9.26 37.34 -7.33
CA LEU A 676 -9.86 38.08 -6.21
C LEU A 676 -9.42 39.55 -6.16
N GLY A 677 -8.25 39.87 -6.70
CA GLY A 677 -7.58 41.16 -6.53
C GLY A 677 -6.72 41.20 -5.25
N MET A 678 -5.71 42.08 -5.25
CA MET A 678 -4.73 42.19 -4.17
C MET A 678 -5.38 42.50 -2.81
N GLU A 679 -6.29 43.49 -2.78
CA GLU A 679 -6.93 43.95 -1.55
C GLU A 679 -7.68 42.84 -0.80
N ARG A 680 -8.38 41.96 -1.53
CA ARG A 680 -9.10 40.84 -0.93
C ARG A 680 -8.17 39.70 -0.52
N ALA A 681 -7.09 39.48 -1.25
CA ALA A 681 -6.09 38.48 -0.90
C ALA A 681 -5.34 38.88 0.40
N GLU A 682 -5.03 40.16 0.55
CA GLU A 682 -4.30 40.72 1.70
C GLU A 682 -5.18 40.93 2.94
N SER A 683 -6.52 40.84 2.80
CA SER A 683 -7.47 40.91 3.93
C SER A 683 -7.18 39.91 5.06
N GLY A 684 -6.47 38.82 4.77
CA GLY A 684 -6.03 37.83 5.75
C GLY A 684 -4.76 38.20 6.54
N GLY A 685 -4.23 39.41 6.37
CA GLY A 685 -3.00 39.91 7.00
C GLY A 685 -1.71 39.35 6.38
N GLN A 686 -1.80 38.71 5.22
CA GLN A 686 -0.66 38.13 4.50
C GLN A 686 -0.31 39.02 3.31
N PRO A 687 0.94 39.49 3.18
CA PRO A 687 1.35 40.28 2.04
C PRO A 687 1.33 39.43 0.76
N TYR A 688 0.98 40.06 -0.36
CA TYR A 688 1.13 39.44 -1.67
C TYR A 688 2.62 39.42 -2.07
N TYR A 689 3.07 38.25 -2.50
CA TYR A 689 4.37 38.06 -3.13
C TYR A 689 4.18 37.48 -4.52
N PRO A 690 4.88 38.00 -5.53
CA PRO A 690 4.87 37.43 -6.87
C PRO A 690 5.58 36.07 -6.88
N ILE A 691 5.26 35.23 -7.87
CA ILE A 691 5.65 33.81 -7.89
C ILE A 691 7.14 33.53 -7.63
N TYR A 692 8.05 34.35 -8.16
CA TYR A 692 9.49 34.18 -8.00
C TYR A 692 9.96 34.40 -6.55
N LEU A 693 9.20 35.17 -5.79
CA LEU A 693 9.43 35.41 -4.38
C LEU A 693 8.56 34.46 -3.55
N PHE A 694 7.33 34.18 -3.96
CA PHE A 694 6.45 33.28 -3.21
C PHE A 694 6.92 31.82 -3.21
N GLY A 695 7.42 31.31 -4.33
CA GLY A 695 7.80 29.89 -4.45
C GLY A 695 8.95 29.46 -3.53
N PRO A 696 10.05 30.23 -3.39
CA PRO A 696 11.15 29.88 -2.50
C PRO A 696 10.89 30.15 -1.01
N TYR A 697 9.89 30.98 -0.69
CA TYR A 697 9.43 31.26 0.69
C TYR A 697 8.55 30.11 1.20
#